data_AF-A0A969YXU9-F1
#
_entry.id   AF-A0A969YXU9-F1
#
_cell.length_a   1.000
_cell.length_b   1.000
_cell.length_c   1.000
_cell.angle_alpha   90.00
_cell.angle_beta   90.00
_cell.angle_gamma   90.00
#
_symmetry.space_group_name_H-M   'P 1'
#
loop_
_entity.id
_entity.type
_entity.pdbx_description
1 polymer ?
#
loop_
_entity_poly.entity_id
_entity_poly.type
_entity_poly.pdbx_seq_one_letter_code
_entity_poly.pdbx_strand_id
1 'polypeptide(L)'
;MHKRDYKISQIKRYISCLLISFLVMPVSLGIMPTKAEAIGINNPESIHNEKVAKEIFFAAHKNNNFPLNGGRALYEYILTANLNDPSVELMTSKASDRVLKVNSVSHHISREQGLGKQVVAGINGDMYNISAGTIHYGAPLGLQVQNGELIVGFETLGSASRYPIFIIDKEGKPLISYVKMDNRLIVNNNHSPNSTIDIDTMNRNNTAVMYDKMFLITSKIAENPVISFTDDQGQNANFTILKNVNMTNGNAIRLGQEYSAEVVAINETSPNFNSMSISPDMVVLASQGLKANWVRQNLRVGDRVTFSFNLNDLTGRRLEVNQAISSYLPLVQNGRALTEAEMLKLCENDWDKGTATIRATDKARTAIGYTENNEVIALAVDGGGLASNSYGASLPSMAKRLEDLGVVAAVSLDGGGSTQVNTRLFGEEAINVINTPSDGRERLVSNAILFVSKAPRTYELAELKIDRDITIFKNNSFYFKVRGADSNSHPADFNKGEVVWELNSTLPNSNSLINKNGLFTAGDTAETLDVVANYKEVNSSAQIVVVDTVGSLDFVDSGIASLPLNTPKLLQVRAYTTDKTPIILTNKDIAWSVSPATIANISPDGIITPLTTGEGVVTARIGDKEARFNFVAGLNNKIIDSYETNQNQYYIDGYAGGWAELSKTQVKNGQYSLKVNYDYANWDRGYNGSINIRLNDKADKGNYSTNIRPQKLGMWVYGDGQAPWLRAVLKDGLGNSHLVNLAPHIDWVGWQYVSVPIPSDIALPVSLDYFYMVETDKGKHIKGSVCFDDIEFVYY
;
A
#
# COMPACT_ATOMS: atom_id res chain seq x y z
N MET A 1 -2.14 -79.03 -40.84
CA MET A 1 -1.04 -78.71 -41.77
C MET A 1 -1.64 -78.11 -43.02
N HIS A 2 -1.06 -77.00 -43.50
CA HIS A 2 -1.35 -76.23 -44.72
C HIS A 2 -2.48 -75.18 -44.80
N LYS A 3 -1.99 -73.94 -44.98
CA LYS A 3 -2.53 -72.78 -45.70
C LYS A 3 -3.30 -73.14 -46.98
N ARG A 4 -4.34 -72.37 -47.29
CA ARG A 4 -4.36 -71.36 -48.38
C ARG A 4 -5.74 -70.74 -48.54
N ASP A 5 -5.71 -69.47 -48.91
CA ASP A 5 -6.65 -68.71 -49.75
C ASP A 5 -8.17 -68.83 -49.48
N TYR A 6 -8.85 -67.68 -49.36
CA TYR A 6 -9.83 -67.17 -50.34
C TYR A 6 -10.82 -66.16 -49.69
N LYS A 7 -10.79 -64.90 -50.19
CA LYS A 7 -11.92 -64.16 -50.81
C LYS A 7 -13.15 -63.73 -49.96
N ILE A 8 -13.83 -62.64 -50.43
CA ILE A 8 -15.25 -62.22 -50.22
C ILE A 8 -15.44 -61.21 -49.04
N SER A 9 -16.25 -60.12 -49.02
CA SER A 9 -17.42 -59.54 -49.74
C SER A 9 -17.58 -58.03 -49.34
N GLN A 10 -18.04 -57.07 -50.16
CA GLN A 10 -19.44 -56.72 -50.50
C GLN A 10 -20.36 -56.42 -49.26
N ILE A 11 -21.36 -55.52 -49.18
CA ILE A 11 -22.06 -54.51 -50.00
C ILE A 11 -23.25 -53.98 -49.13
N LYS A 12 -23.66 -52.70 -49.27
CA LYS A 12 -25.00 -52.07 -48.95
C LYS A 12 -25.42 -51.95 -47.44
N ARG A 13 -26.16 -50.92 -46.97
CA ARG A 13 -27.32 -50.16 -47.51
C ARG A 13 -27.47 -48.75 -46.86
N TYR A 14 -27.84 -47.74 -47.67
CA TYR A 14 -28.88 -46.66 -47.53
C TYR A 14 -29.03 -45.85 -46.20
N ILE A 15 -29.46 -44.59 -46.09
CA ILE A 15 -29.67 -43.35 -46.88
C ILE A 15 -30.06 -42.27 -45.82
N SER A 16 -29.60 -41.02 -45.98
CA SER A 16 -30.15 -39.72 -45.49
C SER A 16 -30.64 -39.52 -44.04
N CYS A 17 -30.00 -38.57 -43.33
CA CYS A 17 -30.67 -37.40 -42.73
C CYS A 17 -29.63 -36.31 -42.36
N LEU A 18 -29.96 -35.06 -42.71
CA LEU A 18 -29.26 -33.84 -42.28
C LEU A 18 -29.24 -33.74 -40.75
N LEU A 19 -28.09 -33.35 -40.18
CA LEU A 19 -28.06 -32.41 -39.05
C LEU A 19 -26.66 -31.78 -38.96
N ILE A 20 -26.67 -30.46 -39.01
CA ILE A 20 -25.55 -29.54 -38.91
C ILE A 20 -24.96 -29.67 -37.50
N SER A 21 -23.72 -30.13 -37.39
CA SER A 21 -22.94 -30.04 -36.15
C SER A 21 -22.04 -28.81 -36.22
N PHE A 22 -22.43 -27.76 -35.48
CA PHE A 22 -21.54 -26.66 -35.13
C PHE A 22 -20.46 -27.19 -34.18
N LEU A 23 -19.21 -26.89 -34.53
CA LEU A 23 -18.01 -27.21 -33.78
C LEU A 23 -17.99 -26.34 -32.52
N VAL A 24 -18.25 -26.92 -31.34
CA VAL A 24 -17.98 -26.27 -30.06
C VAL A 24 -16.47 -26.41 -29.80
N MET A 25 -15.72 -25.33 -30.04
CA MET A 25 -14.37 -25.19 -29.49
C MET A 25 -14.51 -24.96 -27.97
N PRO A 26 -13.83 -25.74 -27.11
CA PRO A 26 -13.79 -25.44 -25.69
C PRO A 26 -12.95 -24.19 -25.48
N VAL A 27 -13.59 -23.13 -24.99
CA VAL A 27 -12.91 -21.97 -24.38
C VAL A 27 -12.22 -22.50 -23.13
N SER A 28 -10.90 -22.62 -23.18
CA SER A 28 -10.10 -22.89 -21.99
C SER A 28 -10.15 -21.67 -21.08
N LEU A 29 -11.04 -21.68 -20.09
CA LEU A 29 -10.91 -20.85 -18.89
C LEU A 29 -9.56 -21.22 -18.25
N GLY A 30 -8.56 -20.36 -18.44
CA GLY A 30 -7.26 -20.47 -17.80
C GLY A 30 -7.40 -20.20 -16.30
N ILE A 31 -7.87 -21.18 -15.55
CA ILE A 31 -7.67 -21.23 -14.11
C ILE A 31 -6.18 -21.51 -13.93
N MET A 32 -5.41 -20.50 -13.50
CA MET A 32 -4.05 -20.74 -13.00
C MET A 32 -4.17 -21.78 -11.87
N PRO A 33 -3.48 -22.93 -11.94
CA PRO A 33 -3.55 -23.91 -10.90
C PRO A 33 -2.96 -23.32 -9.61
N THR A 34 -3.79 -23.20 -8.58
CA THR A 34 -3.35 -22.90 -7.22
C THR A 34 -2.51 -24.07 -6.73
N LYS A 35 -1.19 -24.04 -6.93
CA LYS A 35 -0.25 -24.93 -6.22
C LYS A 35 -0.14 -24.48 -4.75
N ALA A 36 -1.23 -24.63 -4.00
CA ALA A 36 -1.32 -24.30 -2.58
C ALA A 36 -0.92 -25.48 -1.66
N GLU A 37 -0.80 -26.70 -2.20
CA GLU A 37 -0.57 -27.91 -1.41
C GLU A 37 0.86 -28.04 -0.84
N ALA A 38 1.83 -27.27 -1.33
CA ALA A 38 3.24 -27.46 -0.96
C ALA A 38 3.63 -26.90 0.42
N ILE A 39 2.78 -26.12 1.11
CA ILE A 39 3.14 -25.41 2.36
C ILE A 39 2.16 -25.67 3.51
N GLY A 40 1.17 -26.54 3.37
CA GLY A 40 0.12 -26.67 4.39
C GLY A 40 -0.70 -25.39 4.56
N ILE A 41 -0.77 -24.56 3.50
CA ILE A 41 -1.77 -23.50 3.39
C ILE A 41 -3.09 -24.22 3.10
N ASN A 42 -3.89 -24.45 4.14
CA ASN A 42 -5.26 -24.92 3.95
C ASN A 42 -6.06 -23.79 3.26
N ASN A 43 -6.40 -23.98 1.99
CA ASN A 43 -7.31 -23.19 1.16
C ASN A 43 -7.40 -21.69 1.54
N PRO A 44 -6.50 -20.83 1.02
CA PRO A 44 -6.60 -19.41 1.29
C PRO A 44 -7.94 -18.89 0.74
N GLU A 45 -8.59 -18.01 1.49
CA GLU A 45 -9.85 -17.41 1.08
C GLU A 45 -9.60 -16.48 -0.10
N SER A 46 -10.16 -16.81 -1.27
CA SER A 46 -10.06 -15.97 -2.47
C SER A 46 -11.01 -14.79 -2.35
N ILE A 47 -10.47 -13.58 -2.28
CA ILE A 47 -11.26 -12.32 -2.23
C ILE A 47 -11.53 -11.85 -3.65
N HIS A 48 -10.49 -11.81 -4.48
CA HIS A 48 -10.56 -11.44 -5.89
C HIS A 48 -9.71 -12.40 -6.70
N ASN A 49 -10.20 -12.74 -7.90
CA ASN A 49 -9.43 -13.46 -8.91
C ASN A 49 -10.03 -13.10 -10.28
N GLU A 50 -9.49 -12.06 -10.90
CA GLU A 50 -10.13 -11.40 -12.04
C GLU A 50 -9.12 -10.92 -13.08
N LYS A 51 -9.53 -10.96 -14.35
CA LYS A 51 -8.81 -10.32 -15.44
C LYS A 51 -9.14 -8.82 -15.45
N VAL A 52 -8.12 -7.97 -15.36
CA VAL A 52 -8.30 -6.50 -15.30
C VAL A 52 -8.01 -5.82 -16.65
N ALA A 53 -7.31 -6.53 -17.53
CA ALA A 53 -7.17 -6.24 -18.96
C ALA A 53 -6.71 -7.50 -19.71
N LYS A 54 -6.72 -7.48 -21.04
CA LYS A 54 -6.09 -8.53 -21.85
C LYS A 54 -4.67 -8.84 -21.33
N GLU A 55 -4.42 -10.10 -20.97
CA GLU A 55 -3.14 -10.59 -20.43
C GLU A 55 -2.62 -9.92 -19.15
N ILE A 56 -3.51 -9.25 -18.39
CA ILE A 56 -3.20 -8.68 -17.06
C ILE A 56 -4.26 -9.16 -16.05
N PHE A 57 -3.80 -9.80 -14.98
CA PHE A 57 -4.63 -10.46 -13.98
C PHE A 57 -4.35 -9.91 -12.59
N PHE A 58 -5.39 -9.87 -11.76
CA PHE A 58 -5.32 -9.49 -10.36
C PHE A 58 -5.94 -10.57 -9.47
N ALA A 59 -5.23 -10.94 -8.41
CA ALA A 59 -5.73 -11.80 -7.36
C ALA A 59 -5.49 -11.18 -5.98
N ALA A 60 -6.43 -11.38 -5.07
CA ALA A 60 -6.29 -11.03 -3.66
C ALA A 60 -6.77 -12.19 -2.80
N HIS A 61 -5.96 -12.58 -1.81
CA HIS A 61 -6.28 -13.68 -0.92
C HIS A 61 -6.11 -13.28 0.54
N LYS A 62 -6.94 -13.86 1.41
CA LYS A 62 -6.76 -13.86 2.85
C LYS A 62 -6.33 -15.24 3.30
N ASN A 63 -5.15 -15.33 3.88
CA ASN A 63 -4.66 -16.54 4.51
C ASN A 63 -4.81 -16.44 6.03
N ASN A 64 -5.77 -17.16 6.62
CA ASN A 64 -6.07 -17.09 8.05
C ASN A 64 -5.00 -17.74 8.93
N ASN A 65 -4.12 -18.58 8.37
CA ASN A 65 -3.12 -19.34 9.13
C ASN A 65 -1.82 -19.46 8.33
N PHE A 66 -1.20 -18.33 7.98
CA PHE A 66 -0.05 -18.33 7.08
C PHE A 66 1.17 -18.98 7.78
N PRO A 67 1.63 -20.17 7.33
CA PRO A 67 2.65 -20.94 8.06
C PRO A 67 3.97 -20.21 8.16
N LEU A 68 4.32 -19.44 7.13
CA LEU A 68 5.55 -18.64 7.04
C LEU A 68 5.54 -17.41 7.97
N ASN A 69 4.50 -17.26 8.80
CA ASN A 69 4.29 -16.13 9.69
C ASN A 69 3.75 -16.55 11.07
N GLY A 70 4.11 -17.77 11.50
CA GLY A 70 3.68 -18.32 12.78
C GLY A 70 2.17 -18.53 12.88
N GLY A 71 1.49 -18.71 11.75
CA GLY A 71 0.04 -18.99 11.69
C GLY A 71 -0.86 -17.77 11.82
N ARG A 72 -0.34 -16.56 11.63
CA ARG A 72 -1.13 -15.32 11.66
C ARG A 72 -1.79 -15.02 10.33
N ALA A 73 -2.86 -14.23 10.36
CA ALA A 73 -3.57 -13.81 9.17
C ALA A 73 -2.68 -12.95 8.25
N LEU A 74 -2.79 -13.14 6.95
CA LEU A 74 -2.08 -12.39 5.91
C LEU A 74 -3.03 -12.05 4.76
N TYR A 75 -3.08 -10.78 4.37
CA TYR A 75 -3.69 -10.35 3.13
C TYR A 75 -2.61 -10.16 2.08
N GLU A 76 -2.71 -10.90 0.98
CA GLU A 76 -1.80 -10.83 -0.16
C GLU A 76 -2.51 -10.37 -1.43
N TYR A 77 -1.78 -9.63 -2.26
CA TYR A 77 -2.25 -9.03 -3.51
C TYR A 77 -1.24 -9.33 -4.60
N ILE A 78 -1.71 -9.90 -5.70
CA ILE A 78 -0.87 -10.40 -6.80
C ILE A 78 -1.36 -9.77 -8.10
N LEU A 79 -0.45 -9.08 -8.80
CA LEU A 79 -0.66 -8.62 -10.17
C LEU A 79 0.25 -9.40 -11.09
N THR A 80 -0.33 -10.00 -12.13
CA THR A 80 0.40 -10.77 -13.14
C THR A 80 0.20 -10.15 -14.52
N ALA A 81 1.28 -9.98 -15.27
CA ALA A 81 1.26 -9.46 -16.63
C ALA A 81 2.11 -10.32 -17.56
N ASN A 82 1.48 -10.84 -18.62
CA ASN A 82 2.15 -11.67 -19.63
C ASN A 82 2.74 -10.77 -20.72
N LEU A 83 4.06 -10.59 -20.71
CA LEU A 83 4.77 -9.70 -21.63
C LEU A 83 4.99 -10.31 -23.03
N ASN A 84 4.55 -11.55 -23.28
CA ASN A 84 4.55 -12.10 -24.64
C ASN A 84 3.46 -11.46 -25.51
N ASP A 85 2.40 -10.91 -24.90
CA ASP A 85 1.37 -10.19 -25.65
C ASP A 85 1.80 -8.74 -25.87
N PRO A 86 1.92 -8.28 -27.13
CA PRO A 86 2.42 -6.93 -27.43
C PRO A 86 1.46 -5.83 -26.97
N SER A 87 0.24 -6.16 -26.57
CA SER A 87 -0.69 -5.21 -25.96
C SER A 87 -0.41 -4.95 -24.49
N VAL A 88 0.45 -5.73 -23.83
CA VAL A 88 0.86 -5.48 -22.45
C VAL A 88 2.11 -4.59 -22.43
N GLU A 89 2.11 -3.60 -21.55
CA GLU A 89 3.28 -2.75 -21.27
C GLU A 89 3.43 -2.62 -19.75
N LEU A 90 4.65 -2.88 -19.26
CA LEU A 90 5.08 -2.43 -17.95
C LEU A 90 5.88 -1.16 -18.13
N MET A 91 5.52 -0.12 -17.37
CA MET A 91 6.25 1.13 -17.37
C MET A 91 6.60 1.53 -15.96
N THR A 92 7.74 2.20 -15.83
CA THR A 92 8.09 2.89 -14.59
C THR A 92 7.61 4.33 -14.68
N SER A 93 7.33 4.94 -13.52
CA SER A 93 6.89 6.33 -13.46
C SER A 93 7.62 7.05 -12.34
N LYS A 94 8.37 8.11 -12.66
CA LYS A 94 8.95 9.03 -11.67
C LYS A 94 7.97 10.15 -11.34
N ALA A 95 7.88 10.54 -10.06
CA ALA A 95 6.96 11.59 -9.60
C ALA A 95 7.16 12.89 -10.41
N SER A 96 6.18 13.19 -11.27
CA SER A 96 6.22 14.29 -12.25
C SER A 96 7.50 14.39 -13.09
N ASP A 97 8.16 13.26 -13.35
CA ASP A 97 9.50 13.19 -13.96
C ASP A 97 10.52 14.12 -13.28
N ARG A 98 10.47 14.28 -11.95
CA ARG A 98 11.44 15.04 -11.17
C ARG A 98 12.08 14.16 -10.11
N VAL A 99 13.40 14.24 -9.96
CA VAL A 99 14.15 13.41 -9.01
C VAL A 99 13.71 13.70 -7.58
N LEU A 100 13.73 14.97 -7.18
CA LEU A 100 13.39 15.46 -5.84
C LEU A 100 11.89 15.78 -5.70
N LYS A 101 11.05 14.83 -6.11
CA LYS A 101 9.60 14.92 -5.97
C LYS A 101 9.04 13.57 -5.57
N VAL A 102 7.92 13.62 -4.84
CA VAL A 102 7.11 12.45 -4.46
C VAL A 102 5.66 12.68 -4.83
N ASN A 103 4.95 11.60 -5.17
CA ASN A 103 3.54 11.58 -5.49
C ASN A 103 2.92 10.26 -5.00
N SER A 104 1.62 10.21 -4.74
CA SER A 104 0.97 8.92 -4.41
C SER A 104 0.90 8.02 -5.65
N VAL A 105 0.79 6.71 -5.49
CA VAL A 105 0.67 5.78 -6.65
C VAL A 105 -0.58 6.12 -7.49
N SER A 106 -1.69 6.51 -6.86
CA SER A 106 -2.87 7.02 -7.57
C SER A 106 -2.58 8.25 -8.43
N HIS A 107 -1.68 9.14 -7.99
CA HIS A 107 -1.24 10.29 -8.80
C HIS A 107 -0.36 9.87 -9.97
N HIS A 108 0.54 8.90 -9.80
CA HIS A 108 1.31 8.33 -10.91
C HIS A 108 0.38 7.76 -11.99
N ILE A 109 -0.63 7.00 -11.59
CA ILE A 109 -1.63 6.40 -12.49
C ILE A 109 -2.41 7.48 -13.24
N SER A 110 -3.04 8.41 -12.50
CA SER A 110 -3.88 9.46 -13.11
C SER A 110 -3.09 10.40 -14.02
N ARG A 111 -1.81 10.67 -13.72
CA ARG A 111 -0.93 11.42 -14.60
C ARG A 111 -0.75 10.73 -15.95
N GLU A 112 -0.36 9.45 -15.95
CA GLU A 112 -0.11 8.71 -17.20
C GLU A 112 -1.42 8.48 -17.97
N GLN A 113 -2.55 8.31 -17.28
CA GLN A 113 -3.88 8.31 -17.91
C GLN A 113 -4.20 9.65 -18.58
N GLY A 114 -3.86 10.78 -17.94
CA GLY A 114 -3.97 12.11 -18.54
C GLY A 114 -3.08 12.32 -19.78
N LEU A 115 -2.02 11.51 -19.92
CA LEU A 115 -1.17 11.45 -21.12
C LEU A 115 -1.69 10.45 -22.17
N GLY A 116 -2.89 9.87 -21.97
CA GLY A 116 -3.54 8.97 -22.92
C GLY A 116 -3.13 7.49 -22.78
N LYS A 117 -2.39 7.11 -21.74
CA LYS A 117 -2.05 5.71 -21.46
C LYS A 117 -3.23 5.00 -20.78
N GLN A 118 -3.57 3.79 -21.22
CA GLN A 118 -4.58 2.98 -20.52
C GLN A 118 -3.92 2.17 -19.40
N VAL A 119 -3.51 2.87 -18.35
CA VAL A 119 -3.06 2.24 -17.10
C VAL A 119 -4.25 1.48 -16.49
N VAL A 120 -4.03 0.26 -16.00
CA VAL A 120 -5.07 -0.58 -15.39
C VAL A 120 -4.74 -0.99 -13.96
N ALA A 121 -3.46 -0.98 -13.60
CA ALA A 121 -2.98 -1.23 -12.24
C ALA A 121 -1.62 -0.56 -11.99
N GLY A 122 -1.21 -0.49 -10.73
CA GLY A 122 0.09 0.03 -10.34
C GLY A 122 0.49 -0.34 -8.91
N ILE A 123 1.81 -0.37 -8.68
CA ILE A 123 2.42 -0.61 -7.37
C ILE A 123 3.49 0.45 -7.06
N ASN A 124 3.84 0.62 -5.80
CA ASN A 124 4.99 1.44 -5.40
C ASN A 124 6.33 0.86 -5.91
N GLY A 125 7.36 1.72 -5.96
CA GLY A 125 8.67 1.39 -6.50
C GLY A 125 9.81 1.33 -5.48
N ASP A 126 10.89 2.04 -5.81
CA ASP A 126 12.18 2.06 -5.11
C ASP A 126 12.07 2.66 -3.70
N MET A 127 13.03 2.32 -2.86
CA MET A 127 13.32 3.08 -1.65
C MET A 127 13.72 4.51 -2.02
N TYR A 128 13.47 5.46 -1.13
CA TYR A 128 13.78 6.86 -1.37
C TYR A 128 14.02 7.63 -0.08
N ASN A 129 14.61 8.81 -0.20
CA ASN A 129 14.84 9.68 0.94
C ASN A 129 13.52 10.33 1.40
N ILE A 130 13.06 9.93 2.59
CA ILE A 130 11.83 10.43 3.23
C ILE A 130 12.06 11.62 4.18
N SER A 131 13.31 12.06 4.35
CA SER A 131 13.66 13.12 5.30
C SER A 131 13.18 14.47 4.78
N ALA A 132 11.98 14.87 5.19
CA ALA A 132 11.38 16.14 4.83
C ALA A 132 12.28 17.32 5.22
N GLY A 133 12.27 18.38 4.41
CA GLY A 133 13.11 19.55 4.61
C GLY A 133 14.58 19.36 4.20
N THR A 134 15.01 18.16 3.81
CA THR A 134 16.34 17.95 3.23
C THR A 134 16.32 18.21 1.73
N ILE A 135 17.47 18.60 1.19
CA ILE A 135 17.70 18.77 -0.25
C ILE A 135 17.63 17.45 -1.05
N HIS A 136 17.47 16.32 -0.36
CA HIS A 136 17.37 14.98 -0.94
C HIS A 136 15.96 14.43 -0.94
N TYR A 137 15.01 15.11 -0.29
CA TYR A 137 13.67 14.60 -0.12
C TYR A 137 13.06 14.17 -1.48
N GLY A 138 12.61 12.92 -1.53
CA GLY A 138 12.05 12.30 -2.74
C GLY A 138 13.06 11.67 -3.70
N ALA A 139 14.36 11.83 -3.49
CA ALA A 139 15.37 11.15 -4.31
C ALA A 139 15.25 9.62 -4.13
N PRO A 140 15.13 8.84 -5.22
CA PRO A 140 15.19 7.38 -5.13
C PRO A 140 16.60 6.94 -4.76
N LEU A 141 16.70 5.82 -4.05
CA LEU A 141 17.95 5.23 -3.56
C LEU A 141 18.88 4.87 -4.73
N GLY A 142 18.31 4.34 -5.81
CA GLY A 142 19.05 3.98 -7.00
C GLY A 142 18.53 4.63 -8.27
N LEU A 143 18.86 4.02 -9.40
CA LEU A 143 18.65 4.59 -10.72
C LEU A 143 17.17 4.49 -11.17
N GLN A 144 16.78 5.39 -12.07
CA GLN A 144 15.50 5.33 -12.77
C GLN A 144 15.72 5.53 -14.27
N VAL A 145 15.21 4.60 -15.07
CA VAL A 145 15.11 4.72 -16.53
C VAL A 145 13.64 4.62 -16.94
N GLN A 146 13.17 5.56 -17.74
CA GLN A 146 11.80 5.59 -18.23
C GLN A 146 11.81 5.79 -19.75
N ASN A 147 11.23 4.86 -20.51
CA ASN A 147 11.23 4.87 -21.96
C ASN A 147 12.64 5.02 -22.58
N GLY A 148 13.68 4.48 -21.95
CA GLY A 148 15.09 4.57 -22.33
C GLY A 148 15.81 5.86 -21.91
N GLU A 149 15.11 6.84 -21.32
CA GLU A 149 15.70 8.05 -20.72
C GLU A 149 16.22 7.73 -19.32
N LEU A 150 17.49 8.04 -19.04
CA LEU A 150 18.05 8.02 -17.69
C LEU A 150 17.57 9.27 -16.94
N ILE A 151 16.56 9.12 -16.09
CA ILE A 151 16.06 10.23 -15.26
C ILE A 151 17.03 10.51 -14.12
N VAL A 152 17.59 9.47 -13.51
CA VAL A 152 18.57 9.59 -12.43
C VAL A 152 19.46 8.36 -12.37
N GLY A 153 20.77 8.55 -12.14
CA GLY A 153 21.74 7.47 -11.95
C GLY A 153 21.78 6.99 -10.49
N PHE A 154 22.72 6.13 -10.12
CA PHE A 154 22.88 5.74 -8.71
C PHE A 154 23.34 6.90 -7.82
N GLU A 155 23.10 6.82 -6.50
CA GLU A 155 23.59 7.81 -5.53
C GLU A 155 25.13 7.86 -5.49
N THR A 156 25.79 6.71 -5.58
CA THR A 156 27.25 6.60 -5.68
C THR A 156 27.63 5.51 -6.70
N LEU A 157 28.86 5.55 -7.23
CA LEU A 157 29.37 4.47 -8.10
C LEU A 157 29.34 3.09 -7.40
N GLY A 158 29.54 3.04 -6.08
CA GLY A 158 29.48 1.80 -5.29
C GLY A 158 28.06 1.26 -5.10
N SER A 159 27.04 2.12 -5.22
CA SER A 159 25.64 1.71 -5.10
C SER A 159 25.19 0.81 -6.25
N ALA A 160 25.81 0.94 -7.44
CA ALA A 160 25.48 0.14 -8.62
C ALA A 160 25.76 -1.35 -8.42
N SER A 161 26.80 -1.67 -7.66
CA SER A 161 27.13 -3.03 -7.23
C SER A 161 26.38 -3.50 -5.98
N ARG A 162 25.67 -2.60 -5.28
CA ARG A 162 24.99 -2.89 -4.00
C ARG A 162 23.49 -3.15 -4.16
N TYR A 163 22.83 -2.42 -5.08
CA TYR A 163 21.38 -2.51 -5.26
C TYR A 163 21.06 -3.11 -6.63
N PRO A 164 20.29 -4.21 -6.69
CA PRO A 164 19.83 -4.75 -7.96
C PRO A 164 18.78 -3.83 -8.58
N ILE A 165 18.62 -3.94 -9.89
CA ILE A 165 17.59 -3.21 -10.65
C ILE A 165 16.68 -4.20 -11.37
N PHE A 166 15.38 -3.88 -11.36
CA PHE A 166 14.39 -4.53 -12.22
C PHE A 166 14.34 -3.76 -13.55
N ILE A 167 14.54 -4.48 -14.66
CA ILE A 167 14.63 -3.92 -16.01
C ILE A 167 13.56 -4.56 -16.89
N ILE A 168 12.95 -3.75 -17.77
CA ILE A 168 12.37 -4.20 -19.03
C ILE A 168 13.29 -3.70 -20.15
N ASP A 169 13.82 -4.61 -20.97
CA ASP A 169 14.66 -4.24 -22.11
C ASP A 169 13.84 -3.69 -23.29
N LYS A 170 14.52 -3.27 -24.36
CA LYS A 170 13.87 -2.72 -25.57
C LYS A 170 13.01 -3.74 -26.31
N GLU A 171 13.28 -5.03 -26.11
CA GLU A 171 12.51 -6.14 -26.66
C GLU A 171 11.31 -6.52 -25.78
N GLY A 172 11.15 -5.89 -24.62
CA GLY A 172 10.04 -6.13 -23.69
C GLY A 172 10.28 -7.28 -22.71
N LYS A 173 11.52 -7.79 -22.62
CA LYS A 173 11.88 -8.88 -21.71
C LYS A 173 12.27 -8.35 -20.33
N PRO A 174 11.77 -8.95 -19.24
CA PRO A 174 12.16 -8.60 -17.89
C PRO A 174 13.50 -9.24 -17.53
N LEU A 175 14.31 -8.51 -16.78
CA LEU A 175 15.53 -9.03 -16.19
C LEU A 175 15.83 -8.33 -14.85
N ILE A 176 16.48 -9.04 -13.95
CA ILE A 176 16.99 -8.50 -12.70
C ILE A 176 18.51 -8.61 -12.71
N SER A 177 19.20 -7.49 -12.46
CA SER A 177 20.65 -7.47 -12.52
C SER A 177 21.26 -6.45 -11.58
N TYR A 178 22.50 -6.69 -11.17
CA TYR A 178 23.41 -5.66 -10.73
C TYR A 178 24.12 -5.09 -11.95
N VAL A 179 24.38 -3.79 -11.96
CA VAL A 179 24.94 -3.13 -13.14
C VAL A 179 26.15 -2.28 -12.81
N LYS A 180 26.90 -1.93 -13.84
CA LYS A 180 27.95 -0.92 -13.82
C LYS A 180 27.56 0.19 -14.79
N MET A 181 27.69 1.43 -14.34
CA MET A 181 27.54 2.59 -15.22
C MET A 181 28.86 2.83 -15.98
N ASP A 182 28.79 2.95 -17.30
CA ASP A 182 29.91 3.35 -18.16
C ASP A 182 29.52 4.69 -18.81
N ASN A 183 29.69 5.76 -18.03
CA ASN A 183 29.36 7.11 -18.44
C ASN A 183 30.65 7.88 -18.69
N ARG A 184 30.76 8.51 -19.85
CA ARG A 184 32.00 9.16 -20.27
C ARG A 184 31.75 10.55 -20.81
N LEU A 185 32.73 11.41 -20.60
CA LEU A 185 32.92 12.69 -21.27
C LEU A 185 34.22 12.63 -22.07
N ILE A 186 34.16 13.05 -23.33
CA ILE A 186 35.27 13.10 -24.28
C ILE A 186 35.42 14.54 -24.76
N VAL A 187 36.63 15.08 -24.66
CA VAL A 187 36.95 16.42 -25.14
C VAL A 187 37.35 16.36 -26.62
N ASN A 188 36.67 17.16 -27.44
CA ASN A 188 36.93 17.29 -28.87
C ASN A 188 37.49 18.69 -29.17
N ASN A 189 38.70 18.98 -28.67
CA ASN A 189 39.40 20.25 -28.90
C ASN A 189 40.82 20.02 -29.44
N ASN A 190 41.47 21.09 -29.90
CA ASN A 190 42.85 21.02 -30.41
C ASN A 190 43.90 21.01 -29.28
N HIS A 191 43.51 21.36 -28.05
CA HIS A 191 44.43 21.55 -26.92
C HIS A 191 44.72 20.24 -26.17
N SER A 192 43.67 19.46 -25.93
CA SER A 192 43.66 18.18 -25.22
C SER A 192 42.80 17.15 -26.01
N PRO A 193 43.12 16.87 -27.28
CA PRO A 193 42.26 16.07 -28.16
C PRO A 193 42.01 14.67 -27.59
N ASN A 194 40.75 14.23 -27.63
CA ASN A 194 40.29 12.92 -27.17
C ASN A 194 40.57 12.63 -25.68
N SER A 195 40.77 13.66 -24.86
CA SER A 195 40.90 13.48 -23.41
C SER A 195 39.58 12.99 -22.83
N THR A 196 39.63 11.92 -22.03
CA THR A 196 38.43 11.27 -21.49
C THR A 196 38.38 11.35 -19.97
N ILE A 197 37.17 11.50 -19.43
CA ILE A 197 36.90 11.38 -17.99
C ILE A 197 35.54 10.74 -17.75
N ASP A 198 35.42 9.97 -16.67
CA ASP A 198 34.14 9.36 -16.29
C ASP A 198 33.19 10.41 -15.68
N ILE A 199 31.91 10.30 -16.00
CA ILE A 199 30.84 10.99 -15.27
C ILE A 199 30.30 10.01 -14.22
N ASP A 200 30.37 10.37 -12.93
CA ASP A 200 30.03 9.42 -11.85
C ASP A 200 28.55 9.07 -11.85
N THR A 201 27.66 10.05 -12.06
CA THR A 201 26.21 9.83 -12.09
C THR A 201 25.47 11.02 -12.70
N MET A 202 24.14 10.91 -12.81
CA MET A 202 23.24 11.91 -13.37
C MET A 202 22.15 12.32 -12.37
N ASN A 203 21.82 13.61 -12.34
CA ASN A 203 20.75 14.21 -11.54
C ASN A 203 20.78 13.82 -10.06
N ARG A 204 21.96 13.93 -9.42
CA ARG A 204 22.13 13.82 -7.97
C ARG A 204 22.57 15.15 -7.39
N ASN A 205 21.94 15.57 -6.30
CA ASN A 205 22.29 16.77 -5.57
C ASN A 205 22.98 16.38 -4.24
N ASN A 206 24.10 17.06 -3.93
CA ASN A 206 24.84 17.14 -2.67
C ASN A 206 24.64 16.02 -1.63
N THR A 207 25.35 14.90 -1.75
CA THR A 207 25.56 14.00 -0.60
C THR A 207 26.89 14.33 0.08
N ALA A 208 27.12 13.86 1.31
CA ALA A 208 28.43 13.87 2.00
C ALA A 208 29.57 13.15 1.24
N VAL A 209 29.33 12.74 -0.01
CA VAL A 209 30.13 11.87 -0.87
C VAL A 209 30.61 12.57 -2.15
N MET A 210 30.35 13.88 -2.31
CA MET A 210 30.80 14.65 -3.49
C MET A 210 32.29 15.05 -3.47
N TYR A 211 33.17 14.22 -2.90
CA TYR A 211 34.62 14.45 -2.97
C TYR A 211 35.23 13.77 -4.20
N ASP A 212 35.93 14.53 -5.05
CA ASP A 212 36.55 14.06 -6.32
C ASP A 212 35.54 13.48 -7.34
N LYS A 213 34.37 14.11 -7.47
CA LYS A 213 33.25 13.63 -8.32
C LYS A 213 32.87 14.58 -9.45
N MET A 214 32.23 14.04 -10.49
CA MET A 214 31.63 14.78 -11.59
C MET A 214 30.22 14.25 -11.86
N PHE A 215 29.21 15.11 -11.69
CA PHE A 215 27.82 14.78 -11.95
C PHE A 215 27.28 15.58 -13.13
N LEU A 216 26.48 14.94 -13.98
CA LEU A 216 25.71 15.63 -15.01
C LEU A 216 24.31 15.95 -14.47
N ILE A 217 23.95 17.23 -14.47
CA ILE A 217 22.68 17.71 -13.95
C ILE A 217 21.87 18.35 -15.07
N THR A 218 20.58 18.05 -15.08
CA THR A 218 19.56 18.57 -16.00
C THR A 218 18.42 19.17 -15.19
N SER A 219 17.47 19.82 -15.85
CA SER A 219 16.26 20.36 -15.21
C SER A 219 15.35 19.28 -14.59
N LYS A 220 15.61 17.98 -14.80
CA LYS A 220 14.85 16.88 -14.19
C LYS A 220 15.19 16.68 -12.70
N ILE A 221 16.23 17.30 -12.16
CA ILE A 221 16.59 17.17 -10.73
C ILE A 221 15.44 17.59 -9.80
N ALA A 222 14.75 18.70 -10.06
CA ALA A 222 13.69 19.23 -9.23
C ALA A 222 12.74 20.14 -10.04
N GLU A 223 11.61 20.53 -9.46
CA GLU A 223 10.70 21.51 -10.08
C GLU A 223 11.34 22.87 -10.28
N ASN A 224 12.08 23.32 -9.26
CA ASN A 224 12.95 24.48 -9.29
C ASN A 224 14.40 23.97 -9.29
N PRO A 225 14.93 23.57 -10.45
CA PRO A 225 16.19 22.84 -10.52
C PRO A 225 17.37 23.74 -10.15
N VAL A 226 17.96 23.44 -9.00
CA VAL A 226 19.17 24.08 -8.48
C VAL A 226 20.17 23.00 -8.14
N ILE A 227 21.43 23.23 -8.51
CA ILE A 227 22.57 22.45 -8.01
C ILE A 227 23.38 23.34 -7.08
N SER A 228 23.85 22.77 -5.97
CA SER A 228 24.60 23.48 -4.95
C SER A 228 25.69 22.60 -4.34
N PHE A 229 26.78 23.22 -3.92
CA PHE A 229 27.81 22.64 -3.07
C PHE A 229 27.72 23.24 -1.67
N THR A 230 28.07 22.46 -0.64
CA THR A 230 28.39 23.05 0.67
C THR A 230 29.65 23.91 0.58
N ASP A 231 29.91 24.76 1.56
CA ASP A 231 31.11 25.61 1.56
C ASP A 231 32.40 24.78 1.47
N ASP A 232 32.49 23.68 2.23
CA ASP A 232 33.63 22.76 2.16
C ASP A 232 33.77 22.12 0.78
N GLN A 233 32.66 21.70 0.17
CA GLN A 233 32.69 21.11 -1.16
C GLN A 233 33.06 22.13 -2.23
N GLY A 234 32.62 23.38 -2.07
CA GLY A 234 32.81 24.48 -3.00
C GLY A 234 34.22 25.08 -3.02
N GLN A 235 35.11 24.69 -2.11
CA GLN A 235 36.50 25.20 -2.11
C GLN A 235 37.30 24.74 -3.34
N ASN A 236 36.94 23.61 -3.95
CA ASN A 236 37.59 23.10 -5.16
C ASN A 236 36.59 22.49 -6.14
N ALA A 237 35.52 23.23 -6.45
CA ALA A 237 34.51 22.80 -7.41
C ALA A 237 34.38 23.78 -8.59
N ASN A 238 33.74 23.31 -9.65
CA ASN A 238 33.30 24.14 -10.74
C ASN A 238 31.95 23.66 -11.31
N PHE A 239 31.25 24.60 -11.92
CA PHE A 239 30.10 24.34 -12.77
C PHE A 239 30.49 24.59 -14.22
N THR A 240 30.47 23.54 -15.03
CA THR A 240 30.65 23.66 -16.48
C THR A 240 29.29 23.61 -17.16
N ILE A 241 28.95 24.66 -17.91
CA ILE A 241 27.67 24.80 -18.59
C ILE A 241 27.82 24.30 -20.02
N LEU A 242 26.99 23.31 -20.36
CA LEU A 242 26.89 22.72 -21.69
C LEU A 242 25.59 23.20 -22.36
N LYS A 243 25.70 23.71 -23.58
CA LYS A 243 24.57 24.08 -24.45
C LYS A 243 24.70 23.46 -25.84
N ASN A 244 23.69 23.71 -26.68
CA ASN A 244 23.60 23.16 -28.03
C ASN A 244 23.72 21.63 -28.05
N VAL A 245 23.21 20.99 -26.99
CA VAL A 245 23.23 19.54 -26.87
C VAL A 245 22.33 18.97 -27.96
N ASN A 246 22.84 18.07 -28.79
CA ASN A 246 22.08 17.40 -29.85
C ASN A 246 21.08 16.37 -29.31
N MET A 247 20.22 16.78 -28.39
CA MET A 247 19.17 15.94 -27.84
C MET A 247 18.02 15.80 -28.84
N THR A 248 17.61 14.56 -29.09
CA THR A 248 16.40 14.24 -29.83
C THR A 248 15.22 14.06 -28.87
N ASN A 249 14.01 14.46 -29.27
CA ASN A 249 12.75 14.22 -28.55
C ASN A 249 12.74 14.70 -27.07
N GLY A 250 12.62 16.01 -26.85
CA GLY A 250 12.18 16.56 -25.56
C GLY A 250 13.26 16.69 -24.47
N ASN A 251 14.52 16.95 -24.85
CA ASN A 251 15.65 17.15 -23.93
C ASN A 251 15.96 15.95 -23.00
N ALA A 252 15.81 14.72 -23.51
CA ALA A 252 16.04 13.49 -22.76
C ALA A 252 17.47 12.94 -22.99
N ILE A 253 18.17 12.58 -21.90
CA ILE A 253 19.41 11.81 -21.97
C ILE A 253 19.08 10.32 -21.94
N ARG A 254 19.28 9.66 -23.07
CA ARG A 254 18.98 8.25 -23.32
C ARG A 254 20.22 7.37 -23.21
N LEU A 255 20.04 6.19 -22.63
CA LEU A 255 21.09 5.18 -22.54
C LEU A 255 21.50 4.69 -23.94
N GLY A 256 22.81 4.44 -24.13
CA GLY A 256 23.37 3.94 -25.38
C GLY A 256 23.54 4.97 -26.49
N GLN A 257 23.18 6.24 -26.24
CA GLN A 257 23.31 7.34 -27.19
C GLN A 257 24.49 8.25 -26.82
N GLU A 258 25.17 8.76 -27.85
CA GLU A 258 26.20 9.78 -27.72
C GLU A 258 25.61 11.17 -27.97
N TYR A 259 26.00 12.13 -27.14
CA TYR A 259 25.57 13.52 -27.22
C TYR A 259 26.77 14.42 -27.42
N SER A 260 26.71 15.33 -28.39
CA SER A 260 27.66 16.42 -28.55
C SER A 260 27.09 17.70 -27.97
N ALA A 261 27.93 18.46 -27.28
CA ALA A 261 27.59 19.74 -26.68
C ALA A 261 28.74 20.74 -26.81
N GLU A 262 28.40 22.02 -26.63
CA GLU A 262 29.36 23.12 -26.57
C GLU A 262 29.51 23.61 -25.12
N VAL A 263 30.75 23.80 -24.70
CA VAL A 263 31.08 24.40 -23.41
C VAL A 263 30.90 25.91 -23.50
N VAL A 264 29.88 26.47 -22.86
CA VAL A 264 29.60 27.92 -22.90
C VAL A 264 30.09 28.68 -21.68
N ALA A 265 30.32 27.99 -20.57
CA ALA A 265 30.93 28.58 -19.37
C ALA A 265 31.60 27.52 -18.51
N ILE A 266 32.66 27.91 -17.79
CA ILE A 266 33.29 27.14 -16.73
C ILE A 266 33.41 28.10 -15.54
N ASN A 267 32.54 27.96 -14.56
CA ASN A 267 32.47 28.85 -13.41
C ASN A 267 33.03 28.16 -12.17
N GLU A 268 34.12 28.70 -11.62
CA GLU A 268 34.64 28.22 -10.35
C GLU A 268 33.70 28.60 -9.22
N THR A 269 33.55 27.71 -8.25
CA THR A 269 32.77 28.00 -7.06
C THR A 269 33.56 28.86 -6.09
N SER A 270 32.84 29.66 -5.32
CA SER A 270 33.39 30.46 -4.22
C SER A 270 32.38 30.49 -3.07
N PRO A 271 32.76 30.97 -1.87
CA PRO A 271 31.81 31.13 -0.78
C PRO A 271 30.56 31.96 -1.13
N ASN A 272 30.68 32.89 -2.11
CA ASN A 272 29.56 33.71 -2.59
C ASN A 272 28.90 33.17 -3.87
N PHE A 273 29.40 32.07 -4.41
CA PHE A 273 28.88 31.41 -5.62
C PHE A 273 29.13 29.90 -5.53
N ASN A 274 28.28 29.21 -4.79
CA ASN A 274 28.34 27.76 -4.60
C ASN A 274 27.08 27.04 -5.13
N SER A 275 26.17 27.77 -5.80
CA SER A 275 24.94 27.23 -6.36
C SER A 275 24.56 27.89 -7.68
N MET A 276 23.79 27.17 -8.50
CA MET A 276 23.23 27.70 -9.74
C MET A 276 21.89 27.07 -10.10
N SER A 277 21.02 27.87 -10.73
CA SER A 277 19.76 27.39 -11.33
C SER A 277 20.02 26.79 -12.72
N ILE A 278 19.22 25.79 -13.08
CA ILE A 278 19.37 25.02 -14.33
C ILE A 278 18.13 25.22 -15.20
N SER A 279 18.26 25.93 -16.32
CA SER A 279 17.15 26.08 -17.26
C SER A 279 16.88 24.78 -18.05
N PRO A 280 15.68 24.58 -18.62
CA PRO A 280 15.33 23.35 -19.35
C PRO A 280 16.22 23.01 -20.56
N ASP A 281 16.90 24.00 -21.15
CA ASP A 281 17.84 23.87 -22.26
C ASP A 281 19.30 23.69 -21.82
N MET A 282 19.56 23.69 -20.51
CA MET A 282 20.88 23.68 -19.92
C MET A 282 21.23 22.31 -19.36
N VAL A 283 22.45 21.85 -19.65
CA VAL A 283 23.09 20.73 -18.97
C VAL A 283 24.29 21.27 -18.21
N VAL A 284 24.47 20.84 -16.96
CA VAL A 284 25.56 21.29 -16.10
C VAL A 284 26.40 20.09 -15.68
N LEU A 285 27.72 20.18 -15.85
CA LEU A 285 28.66 19.29 -15.16
C LEU A 285 29.09 19.96 -13.86
N ALA A 286 28.66 19.39 -12.73
CA ALA A 286 29.11 19.79 -11.40
C ALA A 286 30.31 18.91 -11.03
N SER A 287 31.50 19.50 -11.00
CA SER A 287 32.76 18.76 -10.77
C SER A 287 33.46 19.27 -9.52
N GLN A 288 34.11 18.37 -8.79
CA GLN A 288 34.79 18.68 -7.55
C GLN A 288 36.14 17.97 -7.45
N GLY A 289 37.08 18.55 -6.70
CA GLY A 289 38.37 17.94 -6.40
C GLY A 289 39.24 17.67 -7.65
N LEU A 290 39.76 16.46 -7.77
CA LEU A 290 40.56 16.00 -8.91
C LEU A 290 39.83 16.14 -10.25
N LYS A 291 38.50 15.92 -10.27
CA LYS A 291 37.70 16.07 -11.50
C LYS A 291 37.51 17.55 -11.87
N ALA A 292 37.36 18.44 -10.89
CA ALA A 292 37.37 19.87 -11.14
C ALA A 292 38.71 20.36 -11.70
N ASN A 293 39.83 19.86 -11.15
CA ASN A 293 41.17 20.15 -11.67
C ASN A 293 41.35 19.65 -13.11
N TRP A 294 40.86 18.44 -13.41
CA TRP A 294 40.90 17.91 -14.76
C TRP A 294 40.12 18.79 -15.74
N VAL A 295 38.93 19.28 -15.35
CA VAL A 295 38.15 20.24 -16.16
C VAL A 295 38.97 21.50 -16.47
N ARG A 296 39.61 22.10 -15.44
CA ARG A 296 40.46 23.29 -15.64
C ARG A 296 41.62 23.05 -16.60
N GLN A 297 42.20 21.86 -16.58
CA GLN A 297 43.33 21.53 -17.43
C GLN A 297 42.91 21.31 -18.89
N ASN A 298 41.78 20.64 -19.11
CA ASN A 298 41.43 20.07 -20.42
C ASN A 298 40.29 20.80 -21.18
N LEU A 299 39.44 21.56 -20.49
CA LEU A 299 38.31 22.27 -21.10
C LEU A 299 38.50 23.79 -21.15
N ARG A 300 38.01 24.40 -22.21
CA ARG A 300 37.92 25.85 -22.44
C ARG A 300 36.52 26.19 -22.94
N VAL A 301 36.10 27.44 -22.73
CA VAL A 301 34.87 27.97 -23.33
C VAL A 301 35.00 27.94 -24.86
N GLY A 302 33.96 27.46 -25.53
CA GLY A 302 33.91 27.21 -26.98
C GLY A 302 34.30 25.78 -27.38
N ASP A 303 34.81 24.96 -26.47
CA ASP A 303 35.14 23.57 -26.78
C ASP A 303 33.89 22.75 -27.08
N ARG A 304 34.05 21.78 -28.00
CA ARG A 304 33.07 20.71 -28.18
C ARG A 304 33.41 19.52 -27.30
N VAL A 305 32.39 18.93 -26.69
CA VAL A 305 32.50 17.69 -25.92
C VAL A 305 31.49 16.68 -26.44
N THR A 306 31.83 15.40 -26.32
CA THR A 306 30.89 14.29 -26.48
C THR A 306 30.69 13.61 -25.13
N PHE A 307 29.47 13.22 -24.78
CA PHE A 307 29.21 12.40 -23.60
C PHE A 307 28.18 11.30 -23.87
N SER A 308 28.23 10.23 -23.10
CA SER A 308 27.30 9.11 -23.19
C SER A 308 27.09 8.44 -21.85
N PHE A 309 25.96 7.73 -21.72
CA PHE A 309 25.59 6.95 -20.55
C PHE A 309 25.23 5.53 -20.98
N ASN A 310 25.89 4.53 -20.39
CA ASN A 310 25.61 3.12 -20.66
C ASN A 310 25.44 2.35 -19.35
N LEU A 311 24.61 1.31 -19.40
CA LEU A 311 24.50 0.32 -18.33
C LEU A 311 25.05 -1.00 -18.85
N ASN A 312 26.00 -1.56 -18.12
CA ASN A 312 26.57 -2.87 -18.40
C ASN A 312 26.21 -3.83 -17.27
N ASP A 313 25.94 -5.09 -17.58
CA ASP A 313 25.88 -6.12 -16.54
C ASP A 313 27.29 -6.36 -15.94
N LEU A 314 27.35 -7.17 -14.88
CA LEU A 314 28.63 -7.44 -14.20
C LEU A 314 29.67 -8.14 -15.09
N THR A 315 29.26 -8.74 -16.22
CA THR A 315 30.16 -9.36 -17.20
C THR A 315 30.74 -8.35 -18.20
N GLY A 316 30.24 -7.10 -18.19
CA GLY A 316 30.64 -6.04 -19.10
C GLY A 316 29.80 -5.95 -20.37
N ARG A 317 28.73 -6.75 -20.50
CA ARG A 317 27.82 -6.66 -21.65
C ARG A 317 26.87 -5.48 -21.46
N ARG A 318 26.76 -4.63 -22.49
CA ARG A 318 25.81 -3.52 -22.51
C ARG A 318 24.37 -4.02 -22.50
N LEU A 319 23.55 -3.38 -21.67
CA LEU A 319 22.12 -3.65 -21.53
C LEU A 319 21.32 -2.64 -22.34
N GLU A 320 20.41 -3.14 -23.18
CA GLU A 320 19.49 -2.31 -23.97
C GLU A 320 18.22 -2.04 -23.17
N VAL A 321 18.32 -1.12 -22.20
CA VAL A 321 17.27 -0.85 -21.20
C VAL A 321 16.19 0.09 -21.75
N ASN A 322 14.92 -0.26 -21.57
CA ASN A 322 13.77 0.61 -21.85
C ASN A 322 13.11 1.13 -20.57
N GLN A 323 12.90 0.29 -19.59
CA GLN A 323 12.41 0.67 -18.25
C GLN A 323 13.37 0.11 -17.23
N ALA A 324 13.70 0.87 -16.19
CA ALA A 324 14.43 0.34 -15.06
C ALA A 324 14.14 1.11 -13.78
N ILE A 325 14.04 0.37 -12.69
CA ILE A 325 13.92 0.91 -11.35
C ILE A 325 14.83 0.14 -10.40
N SER A 326 15.46 0.85 -9.49
CA SER A 326 16.22 0.21 -8.42
C SER A 326 15.32 -0.47 -7.39
N SER A 327 15.93 -1.40 -6.67
CA SER A 327 15.28 -2.25 -5.68
C SER A 327 16.28 -2.55 -4.55
N TYR A 328 15.81 -3.10 -3.45
CA TYR A 328 16.65 -3.23 -2.25
C TYR A 328 17.57 -4.46 -2.29
N LEU A 329 17.01 -5.67 -2.37
CA LEU A 329 17.79 -6.91 -2.46
C LEU A 329 17.05 -7.98 -3.26
N PRO A 330 17.77 -8.97 -3.83
CA PRO A 330 17.13 -10.14 -4.44
C PRO A 330 16.38 -10.96 -3.39
N LEU A 331 15.26 -11.55 -3.82
CA LEU A 331 14.45 -12.49 -3.05
C LEU A 331 14.51 -13.89 -3.64
N VAL A 332 14.48 -13.99 -4.98
CA VAL A 332 14.54 -15.26 -5.72
C VAL A 332 15.64 -15.15 -6.76
N GLN A 333 16.43 -16.22 -6.90
CA GLN A 333 17.47 -16.35 -7.92
C GLN A 333 17.48 -17.77 -8.48
N ASN A 334 17.49 -17.90 -9.81
CA ASN A 334 17.49 -19.17 -10.52
C ASN A 334 16.35 -20.11 -10.08
N GLY A 335 15.14 -19.56 -9.90
CA GLY A 335 13.98 -20.34 -9.46
C GLY A 335 13.99 -20.75 -8.00
N ARG A 336 14.95 -20.26 -7.20
CA ARG A 336 15.08 -20.60 -5.78
C ARG A 336 14.94 -19.38 -4.88
N ALA A 337 14.11 -19.50 -3.85
CA ALA A 337 14.03 -18.51 -2.77
C ALA A 337 15.38 -18.40 -2.03
N LEU A 338 15.84 -17.17 -1.79
CA LEU A 338 16.99 -16.92 -0.94
C LEU A 338 16.63 -17.16 0.53
N THR A 339 17.58 -17.73 1.27
CA THR A 339 17.47 -17.92 2.72
C THR A 339 17.79 -16.63 3.47
N GLU A 340 17.35 -16.53 4.72
CA GLU A 340 17.72 -15.39 5.59
C GLU A 340 19.24 -15.18 5.66
N ALA A 341 20.01 -16.27 5.81
CA ALA A 341 21.46 -16.20 5.89
C ALA A 341 22.10 -15.62 4.61
N GLU A 342 21.59 -16.00 3.44
CA GLU A 342 22.05 -15.47 2.16
C GLU A 342 21.71 -13.98 2.01
N MET A 343 20.49 -13.58 2.40
CA MET A 343 20.09 -12.16 2.39
C MET A 343 20.94 -11.31 3.35
N LEU A 344 21.18 -11.80 4.57
CA LEU A 344 22.03 -11.12 5.55
C LEU A 344 23.48 -10.98 5.06
N LYS A 345 23.97 -11.99 4.33
CA LYS A 345 25.31 -11.93 3.72
C LYS A 345 25.39 -10.83 2.64
N LEU A 346 24.35 -10.67 1.82
CA LEU A 346 24.28 -9.59 0.83
C LEU A 346 24.27 -8.20 1.47
N CYS A 347 23.68 -8.09 2.67
CA CYS A 347 23.57 -6.83 3.40
C CYS A 347 24.68 -6.63 4.44
N GLU A 348 25.76 -7.42 4.44
CA GLU A 348 26.73 -7.41 5.54
C GLU A 348 27.46 -6.06 5.75
N ASN A 349 27.51 -5.25 4.68
CA ASN A 349 28.10 -3.91 4.66
C ASN A 349 27.05 -2.79 4.81
N ASP A 350 25.78 -3.15 4.99
CA ASP A 350 24.73 -2.20 5.33
C ASP A 350 24.88 -1.75 6.80
N TRP A 351 24.42 -0.54 7.11
CA TRP A 351 24.57 0.06 8.43
C TRP A 351 23.93 -0.78 9.55
N ASP A 352 22.82 -1.48 9.27
CA ASP A 352 22.11 -2.38 10.17
C ASP A 352 22.37 -3.87 9.87
N LYS A 353 23.28 -4.15 8.92
CA LYS A 353 23.56 -5.48 8.37
C LYS A 353 22.29 -6.18 7.81
N GLY A 354 21.28 -5.40 7.42
CA GLY A 354 19.98 -5.86 6.93
C GLY A 354 19.06 -6.47 8.00
N THR A 355 19.47 -6.53 9.27
CA THR A 355 18.74 -7.28 10.30
C THR A 355 17.38 -6.68 10.64
N ALA A 356 17.25 -5.34 10.64
CA ALA A 356 16.00 -4.68 10.95
C ALA A 356 14.96 -4.89 9.83
N THR A 357 15.43 -4.98 8.58
CA THR A 357 14.54 -5.10 7.42
C THR A 357 14.22 -6.55 7.09
N ILE A 358 15.21 -7.46 7.05
CA ILE A 358 15.03 -8.85 6.60
C ILE A 358 14.12 -9.64 7.54
N ARG A 359 14.29 -9.47 8.86
CA ARG A 359 13.60 -10.26 9.89
C ARG A 359 12.25 -9.70 10.32
N ALA A 360 11.93 -8.45 9.97
CA ALA A 360 10.70 -7.83 10.43
C ALA A 360 9.48 -8.51 9.77
N THR A 361 8.67 -9.18 10.60
CA THR A 361 7.49 -9.94 10.18
C THR A 361 6.21 -9.11 10.22
N ASP A 362 6.19 -8.04 11.02
CA ASP A 362 5.04 -7.17 11.27
C ASP A 362 4.90 -6.02 10.26
N LYS A 363 5.36 -6.24 9.01
CA LYS A 363 5.54 -5.18 8.01
C LYS A 363 4.83 -5.50 6.70
N ALA A 364 4.15 -4.50 6.14
CA ALA A 364 3.74 -4.52 4.74
C ALA A 364 4.97 -4.59 3.83
N ARG A 365 4.86 -5.32 2.71
CA ARG A 365 5.96 -5.53 1.75
C ARG A 365 5.45 -5.44 0.33
N THR A 366 6.34 -5.00 -0.57
CA THR A 366 6.14 -5.05 -2.03
C THR A 366 7.35 -5.72 -2.67
N ALA A 367 7.12 -6.58 -3.65
CA ALA A 367 8.14 -7.25 -4.43
C ALA A 367 7.72 -7.39 -5.90
N ILE A 368 8.71 -7.52 -6.78
CA ILE A 368 8.47 -7.79 -8.20
C ILE A 368 9.47 -8.83 -8.73
N GLY A 369 8.99 -9.71 -9.60
CA GLY A 369 9.81 -10.71 -10.26
C GLY A 369 9.18 -11.19 -11.56
N TYR A 370 9.82 -12.16 -12.21
CA TYR A 370 9.32 -12.73 -13.46
C TYR A 370 9.50 -14.25 -13.52
N THR A 371 8.65 -14.91 -14.30
CA THR A 371 8.67 -16.35 -14.57
C THR A 371 9.50 -16.67 -15.82
N GLU A 372 9.80 -17.96 -16.06
CA GLU A 372 10.43 -18.41 -17.31
C GLU A 372 9.61 -18.08 -18.55
N ASN A 373 8.28 -17.94 -18.40
CA ASN A 373 7.34 -17.70 -19.49
C ASN A 373 7.12 -16.21 -19.78
N ASN A 374 8.05 -15.33 -19.38
CA ASN A 374 7.97 -13.90 -19.64
C ASN A 374 6.74 -13.22 -18.98
N GLU A 375 6.27 -13.79 -17.88
CA GLU A 375 5.23 -13.17 -17.04
C GLU A 375 5.90 -12.42 -15.90
N VAL A 376 5.48 -11.18 -15.66
CA VAL A 376 5.90 -10.40 -14.49
C VAL A 376 4.86 -10.55 -13.41
N ILE A 377 5.33 -10.80 -12.18
CA ILE A 377 4.51 -10.95 -10.98
C ILE A 377 4.93 -9.87 -9.98
N ALA A 378 4.00 -9.01 -9.61
CA ALA A 378 4.10 -8.13 -8.47
C ALA A 378 3.34 -8.73 -7.29
N LEU A 379 3.99 -8.80 -6.13
CA LEU A 379 3.42 -9.31 -4.88
C LEU A 379 3.47 -8.20 -3.84
N ALA A 380 2.32 -7.88 -3.27
CA ALA A 380 2.22 -7.03 -2.10
C ALA A 380 1.51 -7.76 -0.97
N VAL A 381 1.88 -7.43 0.27
CA VAL A 381 1.19 -7.90 1.47
C VAL A 381 0.96 -6.72 2.40
N ASP A 382 -0.22 -6.69 3.01
CA ASP A 382 -0.53 -5.71 4.04
C ASP A 382 0.12 -6.09 5.37
N GLY A 383 0.44 -5.11 6.21
CA GLY A 383 0.98 -5.35 7.55
C GLY A 383 1.33 -4.08 8.31
N GLY A 384 1.11 -4.10 9.62
CA GLY A 384 1.40 -2.99 10.53
C GLY A 384 0.41 -1.81 10.41
N GLY A 385 0.44 -0.92 11.41
CA GLY A 385 -0.41 0.27 11.44
C GLY A 385 -1.91 -0.06 11.37
N LEU A 386 -2.66 0.65 10.51
CA LEU A 386 -4.11 0.42 10.33
C LEU A 386 -4.46 -0.88 9.59
N ALA A 387 -3.47 -1.60 9.06
CA ALA A 387 -3.67 -2.91 8.47
C ALA A 387 -3.64 -4.04 9.52
N SER A 388 -4.21 -3.81 10.71
CA SER A 388 -4.11 -4.70 11.88
C SER A 388 -4.65 -6.12 11.64
N ASN A 389 -5.54 -6.28 10.67
CA ASN A 389 -6.09 -7.58 10.26
C ASN A 389 -5.11 -8.42 9.42
N SER A 390 -4.00 -7.85 8.97
CA SER A 390 -2.90 -8.54 8.29
C SER A 390 -1.63 -8.38 9.11
N TYR A 391 -0.96 -9.48 9.44
CA TYR A 391 0.24 -9.38 10.27
C TYR A 391 1.45 -8.83 9.49
N GLY A 392 1.50 -8.98 8.16
CA GLY A 392 2.68 -8.62 7.35
C GLY A 392 3.58 -9.81 7.05
N ALA A 393 4.73 -9.58 6.43
CA ALA A 393 5.67 -10.64 6.09
C ALA A 393 7.15 -10.25 6.27
N SER A 394 7.96 -11.25 6.62
CA SER A 394 9.42 -11.16 6.50
C SER A 394 9.85 -11.29 5.04
N LEU A 395 11.07 -10.83 4.71
CA LEU A 395 11.60 -10.99 3.35
C LEU A 395 11.83 -12.46 2.96
N PRO A 396 12.32 -13.36 3.84
CA PRO A 396 12.34 -14.79 3.56
C PRO A 396 10.95 -15.38 3.26
N SER A 397 9.90 -14.95 3.96
CA SER A 397 8.52 -15.40 3.68
C SER A 397 8.03 -14.92 2.31
N MET A 398 8.37 -13.67 1.92
CA MET A 398 8.08 -13.14 0.58
C MET A 398 8.83 -13.92 -0.51
N ALA A 399 10.11 -14.23 -0.29
CA ALA A 399 10.92 -15.00 -1.21
C ALA A 399 10.33 -16.39 -1.47
N LYS A 400 9.92 -17.08 -0.41
CA LYS A 400 9.28 -18.39 -0.53
C LYS A 400 7.97 -18.29 -1.31
N ARG A 401 7.12 -17.30 -1.00
CA ARG A 401 5.86 -17.10 -1.71
C ARG A 401 6.05 -16.86 -3.20
N LEU A 402 7.05 -16.08 -3.59
CA LEU A 402 7.39 -15.82 -5.01
C LEU A 402 7.91 -17.09 -5.72
N GLU A 403 8.71 -17.91 -5.03
CA GLU A 403 9.11 -19.23 -5.55
C GLU A 403 7.90 -20.13 -5.81
N ASP A 404 6.91 -20.15 -4.91
CA ASP A 404 5.68 -20.95 -5.10
C ASP A 404 4.81 -20.44 -6.27
N LEU A 405 4.90 -19.13 -6.57
CA LEU A 405 4.29 -18.51 -7.74
C LEU A 405 5.08 -18.77 -9.05
N GLY A 406 6.16 -19.56 -8.99
CA GLY A 406 6.94 -19.93 -10.18
C GLY A 406 7.88 -18.84 -10.69
N VAL A 407 8.17 -17.83 -9.85
CA VAL A 407 9.10 -16.75 -10.19
C VAL A 407 10.54 -17.30 -10.23
N VAL A 408 11.31 -16.91 -11.24
CA VAL A 408 12.72 -17.35 -11.39
C VAL A 408 13.75 -16.32 -10.95
N ALA A 409 13.38 -15.04 -10.96
CA ALA A 409 14.13 -13.99 -10.30
C ALA A 409 13.18 -12.94 -9.73
N ALA A 410 13.47 -12.46 -8.52
CA ALA A 410 12.66 -11.44 -7.85
C ALA A 410 13.51 -10.52 -6.98
N VAL A 411 13.03 -9.30 -6.76
CA VAL A 411 13.61 -8.30 -5.86
C VAL A 411 12.56 -7.72 -4.91
N SER A 412 13.01 -7.32 -3.73
CA SER A 412 12.20 -6.52 -2.80
C SER A 412 12.19 -5.07 -3.23
N LEU A 413 10.99 -4.47 -3.26
CA LEU A 413 10.77 -3.04 -3.42
C LEU A 413 10.59 -2.37 -2.05
N ASP A 414 10.29 -1.08 -2.02
CA ASP A 414 10.02 -0.36 -0.78
C ASP A 414 8.76 -0.92 -0.08
N GLY A 415 8.77 -0.92 1.25
CA GLY A 415 7.76 -1.55 2.09
C GLY A 415 7.12 -0.61 3.11
N GLY A 416 6.49 -1.18 4.13
CA GLY A 416 5.80 -0.42 5.17
C GLY A 416 4.71 0.48 4.58
N GLY A 417 4.62 1.74 5.03
CA GLY A 417 3.59 2.66 4.54
C GLY A 417 3.69 3.02 3.06
N SER A 418 4.80 2.67 2.38
CA SER A 418 4.90 2.81 0.93
C SER A 418 4.18 1.70 0.16
N THR A 419 3.93 0.54 0.80
CA THR A 419 3.26 -0.60 0.14
C THR A 419 1.85 -0.23 -0.28
N GLN A 420 1.64 -0.22 -1.59
CA GLN A 420 0.36 0.15 -2.17
C GLN A 420 0.13 -0.61 -3.48
N VAL A 421 -1.10 -1.11 -3.65
CA VAL A 421 -1.59 -1.73 -4.88
C VAL A 421 -2.85 -0.99 -5.32
N ASN A 422 -2.81 -0.50 -6.55
CA ASN A 422 -3.95 0.08 -7.22
C ASN A 422 -4.35 -0.82 -8.39
N THR A 423 -5.63 -1.11 -8.54
CA THR A 423 -6.16 -1.77 -9.73
C THR A 423 -7.63 -1.43 -9.89
N ARG A 424 -8.13 -1.50 -11.12
CA ARG A 424 -9.57 -1.68 -11.35
C ARG A 424 -9.93 -3.16 -11.20
N LEU A 425 -11.18 -3.46 -10.86
CA LEU A 425 -11.72 -4.82 -10.91
C LEU A 425 -12.42 -5.07 -12.25
N PHE A 426 -12.83 -6.32 -12.50
CA PHE A 426 -13.51 -6.70 -13.72
C PHE A 426 -14.71 -5.81 -14.01
N GLY A 427 -14.75 -5.20 -15.20
CA GLY A 427 -15.84 -4.34 -15.65
C GLY A 427 -15.94 -2.99 -14.92
N GLU A 428 -14.95 -2.59 -14.13
CA GLU A 428 -14.88 -1.28 -13.48
C GLU A 428 -13.92 -0.32 -14.19
N GLU A 429 -14.33 0.94 -14.36
CA GLU A 429 -13.46 1.98 -14.93
C GLU A 429 -12.49 2.57 -13.90
N ALA A 430 -12.93 2.67 -12.64
CA ALA A 430 -12.16 3.30 -11.58
C ALA A 430 -11.01 2.41 -11.12
N ILE A 431 -9.81 2.98 -11.05
CA ILE A 431 -8.65 2.34 -10.44
C ILE A 431 -8.56 2.81 -9.00
N ASN A 432 -8.76 1.90 -8.07
CA ASN A 432 -8.81 2.20 -6.64
C ASN A 432 -7.61 1.59 -5.92
N VAL A 433 -7.26 2.16 -4.77
CA VAL A 433 -6.38 1.48 -3.80
C VAL A 433 -7.14 0.27 -3.29
N ILE A 434 -6.58 -0.92 -3.49
CA ILE A 434 -7.26 -2.20 -3.21
C ILE A 434 -6.76 -2.80 -1.89
N ASN A 435 -5.52 -2.49 -1.50
CA ASN A 435 -4.93 -2.94 -0.26
C ASN A 435 -5.19 -1.95 0.88
N THR A 436 -4.73 -2.25 2.10
CA THR A 436 -4.81 -1.36 3.26
C THR A 436 -3.42 -0.75 3.56
N PRO A 437 -3.12 0.49 3.10
CA PRO A 437 -1.86 1.14 3.42
C PRO A 437 -1.65 1.27 4.94
N SER A 438 -0.48 0.89 5.44
CA SER A 438 -0.22 0.85 6.88
C SER A 438 -0.29 2.23 7.56
N ASP A 439 -0.04 3.30 6.81
CA ASP A 439 -0.14 4.70 7.29
C ASP A 439 -1.60 5.17 7.43
N GLY A 440 -2.58 4.35 7.05
CA GLY A 440 -4.01 4.68 7.02
C GLY A 440 -4.42 5.56 5.85
N ARG A 441 -3.46 5.93 5.00
CA ARG A 441 -3.62 6.69 3.77
C ARG A 441 -2.50 6.34 2.81
N GLU A 442 -2.67 6.69 1.54
CA GLU A 442 -1.57 6.61 0.57
C GLU A 442 -0.37 7.44 1.03
N ARG A 443 0.82 6.83 1.01
CA ARG A 443 2.08 7.56 1.20
C ARG A 443 2.54 8.11 -0.15
N LEU A 444 3.13 9.31 -0.11
CA LEU A 444 3.79 9.87 -1.30
C LEU A 444 5.10 9.12 -1.53
N VAL A 445 5.27 8.50 -2.70
CA VAL A 445 6.45 7.71 -3.08
C VAL A 445 7.25 8.42 -4.18
N SER A 446 8.52 8.07 -4.34
CA SER A 446 9.38 8.67 -5.36
C SER A 446 9.01 8.23 -6.79
N ASN A 447 8.71 6.94 -6.93
CA ASN A 447 8.42 6.28 -8.19
C ASN A 447 7.47 5.08 -8.01
N ALA A 448 6.90 4.64 -9.12
CA ALA A 448 5.93 3.56 -9.19
C ALA A 448 6.19 2.68 -10.43
N ILE A 449 5.65 1.45 -10.41
CA ILE A 449 5.59 0.56 -11.57
C ILE A 449 4.12 0.42 -11.96
N LEU A 450 3.81 0.68 -13.23
CA LEU A 450 2.45 0.74 -13.76
C LEU A 450 2.25 -0.35 -14.83
N PHE A 451 1.07 -0.95 -14.79
CA PHE A 451 0.61 -1.97 -15.72
C PHE A 451 -0.34 -1.32 -16.72
N VAL A 452 0.01 -1.39 -18.01
CA VAL A 452 -0.66 -0.66 -19.09
C VAL A 452 -1.19 -1.65 -20.12
N SER A 453 -2.45 -1.46 -20.52
CA SER A 453 -2.99 -2.11 -21.70
C SER A 453 -2.91 -1.17 -22.91
N LYS A 454 -2.36 -1.69 -24.01
CA LYS A 454 -2.37 -1.05 -25.33
C LYS A 454 -3.45 -1.68 -26.23
N ALA A 455 -4.21 -2.65 -25.72
CA ALA A 455 -5.31 -3.23 -26.47
C ALA A 455 -6.40 -2.17 -26.69
N PRO A 456 -7.01 -2.10 -27.88
CA PRO A 456 -8.05 -1.12 -28.15
C PRO A 456 -9.32 -1.44 -27.34
N ARG A 457 -10.04 -0.40 -26.95
CA ARG A 457 -11.41 -0.53 -26.41
C ARG A 457 -12.37 -0.74 -27.57
N THR A 458 -13.07 -1.87 -27.54
CA THR A 458 -14.14 -2.20 -28.50
C THR A 458 -15.49 -1.72 -27.99
N TYR A 459 -15.66 -1.58 -26.67
CA TYR A 459 -16.91 -1.21 -25.97
C TYR A 459 -18.10 -2.17 -26.17
N GLU A 460 -17.97 -3.15 -27.07
CA GLU A 460 -18.95 -4.21 -27.26
C GLU A 460 -18.80 -5.25 -26.16
N LEU A 461 -19.89 -5.52 -25.44
CA LEU A 461 -19.92 -6.53 -24.39
C LEU A 461 -19.55 -7.91 -24.96
N ALA A 462 -18.53 -8.54 -24.38
CA ALA A 462 -18.10 -9.89 -24.71
C ALA A 462 -18.16 -10.84 -23.51
N GLU A 463 -18.03 -10.31 -22.29
CA GLU A 463 -18.03 -11.07 -21.05
C GLU A 463 -18.90 -10.38 -20.00
N LEU A 464 -19.70 -11.15 -19.26
CA LEU A 464 -20.60 -10.68 -18.22
C LEU A 464 -20.29 -11.43 -16.92
N LYS A 465 -20.33 -10.73 -15.78
CA LYS A 465 -20.06 -11.31 -14.47
C LYS A 465 -21.08 -10.84 -13.43
N ILE A 466 -21.81 -11.78 -12.83
CA ILE A 466 -22.58 -11.54 -11.60
C ILE A 466 -21.62 -11.34 -10.43
N ASP A 467 -21.96 -10.47 -9.49
CA ASP A 467 -21.02 -9.98 -8.48
C ASP A 467 -20.52 -11.02 -7.48
N ARG A 468 -21.33 -12.01 -7.09
CA ARG A 468 -20.93 -13.08 -6.15
C ARG A 468 -21.97 -14.20 -6.05
N ASP A 469 -21.54 -15.35 -5.52
CA ASP A 469 -22.43 -16.34 -4.92
C ASP A 469 -22.93 -15.86 -3.55
N ILE A 470 -24.11 -16.31 -3.12
CA ILE A 470 -24.68 -15.93 -1.82
C ILE A 470 -25.24 -17.13 -1.05
N THR A 471 -25.20 -17.01 0.28
CA THR A 471 -26.03 -17.81 1.19
C THR A 471 -27.00 -16.86 1.89
N ILE A 472 -28.30 -17.17 1.85
CA ILE A 472 -29.37 -16.26 2.29
C ILE A 472 -30.43 -17.01 3.09
N PHE A 473 -30.91 -16.41 4.17
CA PHE A 473 -31.99 -16.98 4.98
C PHE A 473 -33.33 -16.85 4.24
N LYS A 474 -34.19 -17.86 4.35
CA LYS A 474 -35.52 -17.87 3.71
C LYS A 474 -36.28 -16.55 3.87
N ASN A 475 -37.12 -16.21 2.89
CA ASN A 475 -37.92 -14.98 2.82
C ASN A 475 -37.14 -13.65 2.81
N ASN A 476 -35.80 -13.67 2.78
CA ASN A 476 -34.99 -12.47 2.62
C ASN A 476 -34.75 -12.14 1.15
N SER A 477 -34.20 -10.96 0.88
CA SER A 477 -33.92 -10.53 -0.49
C SER A 477 -32.51 -9.99 -0.64
N PHE A 478 -31.94 -10.12 -1.84
CA PHE A 478 -30.61 -9.66 -2.20
C PHE A 478 -30.62 -9.05 -3.61
N TYR A 479 -29.90 -7.95 -3.81
CA TYR A 479 -29.74 -7.33 -5.12
C TYR A 479 -28.45 -7.81 -5.78
N PHE A 480 -28.58 -8.61 -6.84
CA PHE A 480 -27.45 -8.95 -7.68
C PHE A 480 -27.04 -7.78 -8.57
N LYS A 481 -25.73 -7.66 -8.80
CA LYS A 481 -25.17 -6.71 -9.76
C LYS A 481 -24.44 -7.47 -10.85
N VAL A 482 -24.47 -6.91 -12.05
CA VAL A 482 -23.67 -7.40 -13.17
C VAL A 482 -22.64 -6.38 -13.59
N ARG A 483 -21.45 -6.85 -13.93
CA ARG A 483 -20.36 -6.09 -14.55
C ARG A 483 -20.04 -6.72 -15.89
N GLY A 484 -19.59 -5.90 -16.83
CA GLY A 484 -19.39 -6.30 -18.22
C GLY A 484 -18.04 -5.84 -18.74
N ALA A 485 -17.41 -6.69 -19.54
CA ALA A 485 -16.17 -6.37 -20.21
C ALA A 485 -16.25 -6.70 -21.71
N ASP A 486 -15.41 -6.02 -22.47
CA ASP A 486 -15.26 -6.21 -23.89
C ASP A 486 -14.28 -7.35 -24.20
N SER A 487 -14.10 -7.67 -25.49
CA SER A 487 -13.23 -8.78 -25.91
C SER A 487 -11.73 -8.61 -25.53
N ASN A 488 -11.32 -7.41 -25.12
CA ASN A 488 -9.99 -7.10 -24.62
C ASN A 488 -9.97 -6.87 -23.09
N SER A 489 -11.04 -7.27 -22.39
CA SER A 489 -11.24 -7.12 -20.95
C SER A 489 -11.21 -5.67 -20.47
N HIS A 490 -11.58 -4.71 -21.33
CA HIS A 490 -11.92 -3.36 -20.88
C HIS A 490 -13.37 -3.31 -20.41
N PRO A 491 -13.73 -2.45 -19.45
CA PRO A 491 -15.12 -2.23 -19.08
C PRO A 491 -15.98 -1.90 -20.31
N ALA A 492 -17.09 -2.60 -20.43
CA ALA A 492 -18.08 -2.37 -21.48
C ALA A 492 -19.33 -1.75 -20.86
N ASP A 493 -19.84 -0.69 -21.49
CA ASP A 493 -21.13 -0.10 -21.10
C ASP A 493 -22.26 -0.83 -21.85
N PHE A 494 -23.05 -1.59 -21.10
CA PHE A 494 -24.22 -2.31 -21.61
C PHE A 494 -25.55 -1.75 -21.11
N ASN A 495 -25.54 -0.56 -20.49
CA ASN A 495 -26.74 0.09 -19.90
C ASN A 495 -27.83 0.43 -20.94
N LYS A 496 -27.51 0.38 -22.23
CA LYS A 496 -28.47 0.60 -23.32
C LYS A 496 -29.36 -0.61 -23.62
N GLY A 497 -29.03 -1.78 -23.10
CA GLY A 497 -29.85 -2.99 -23.25
C GLY A 497 -30.44 -3.43 -21.91
N GLU A 498 -31.31 -4.44 -21.97
CA GLU A 498 -31.94 -5.03 -20.79
C GLU A 498 -31.24 -6.33 -20.42
N VAL A 499 -30.92 -6.50 -19.13
CA VAL A 499 -30.45 -7.77 -18.58
C VAL A 499 -31.67 -8.61 -18.23
N VAL A 500 -31.77 -9.80 -18.82
CA VAL A 500 -32.84 -10.75 -18.53
C VAL A 500 -32.36 -11.71 -17.45
N TRP A 501 -33.09 -11.75 -16.34
CA TRP A 501 -32.77 -12.58 -15.18
C TRP A 501 -33.60 -13.85 -15.17
N GLU A 502 -32.95 -14.97 -14.90
CA GLU A 502 -33.57 -16.30 -14.80
C GLU A 502 -33.11 -16.99 -13.51
N LEU A 503 -33.98 -17.86 -12.97
CA LEU A 503 -33.66 -18.73 -11.84
C LEU A 503 -33.77 -20.18 -12.27
N ASN A 504 -32.73 -20.94 -12.01
CA ASN A 504 -32.66 -22.37 -12.28
C ASN A 504 -32.66 -23.11 -10.94
N SER A 505 -33.85 -23.44 -10.44
CA SER A 505 -34.00 -24.28 -9.26
C SER A 505 -34.11 -25.76 -9.64
N THR A 506 -33.53 -26.61 -8.79
CA THR A 506 -33.72 -28.07 -8.85
C THR A 506 -35.02 -28.51 -8.16
N LEU A 507 -35.66 -27.63 -7.40
CA LEU A 507 -36.95 -27.90 -6.76
C LEU A 507 -38.12 -27.73 -7.75
N PRO A 508 -39.03 -28.71 -7.87
CA PRO A 508 -40.16 -28.62 -8.80
C PRO A 508 -41.11 -27.46 -8.55
N ASN A 509 -41.20 -26.99 -7.30
CA ASN A 509 -42.12 -25.93 -6.87
C ASN A 509 -41.37 -24.87 -6.03
N SER A 510 -40.17 -24.47 -6.45
CA SER A 510 -39.50 -23.32 -5.83
C SER A 510 -40.38 -22.08 -5.94
N ASN A 511 -40.51 -21.35 -4.83
CA ASN A 511 -41.18 -20.06 -4.74
C ASN A 511 -40.19 -18.89 -4.63
N SER A 512 -38.90 -19.14 -4.85
CA SER A 512 -37.89 -18.09 -5.01
C SER A 512 -38.16 -17.28 -6.29
N LEU A 513 -37.96 -15.97 -6.23
CA LEU A 513 -38.29 -15.04 -7.32
C LEU A 513 -37.11 -14.13 -7.62
N ILE A 514 -36.96 -13.73 -8.89
CA ILE A 514 -36.07 -12.63 -9.28
C ILE A 514 -36.84 -11.65 -10.16
N ASN A 515 -36.68 -10.36 -9.91
CA ASN A 515 -37.28 -9.32 -10.76
C ASN A 515 -36.30 -8.81 -11.82
N LYS A 516 -36.80 -8.01 -12.76
CA LYS A 516 -36.01 -7.42 -13.87
C LYS A 516 -34.82 -6.54 -13.43
N ASN A 517 -34.79 -6.09 -12.18
CA ASN A 517 -33.70 -5.27 -11.64
C ASN A 517 -32.66 -6.11 -10.88
N GLY A 518 -32.75 -7.45 -10.91
CA GLY A 518 -31.85 -8.34 -10.19
C GLY A 518 -32.13 -8.46 -8.69
N LEU A 519 -33.31 -8.02 -8.21
CA LEU A 519 -33.73 -8.29 -6.84
C LEU A 519 -34.19 -9.75 -6.73
N PHE A 520 -33.35 -10.57 -6.12
CA PHE A 520 -33.70 -11.92 -5.71
C PHE A 520 -34.47 -11.89 -4.38
N THR A 521 -35.54 -12.67 -4.28
CA THR A 521 -36.28 -12.94 -3.05
C THR A 521 -36.29 -14.45 -2.81
N ALA A 522 -35.67 -14.86 -1.71
CA ALA A 522 -35.59 -16.26 -1.29
C ALA A 522 -36.98 -16.80 -0.95
N GLY A 523 -37.24 -18.03 -1.37
CA GLY A 523 -38.39 -18.81 -0.98
C GLY A 523 -38.45 -19.11 0.52
N ASP A 524 -39.45 -19.90 0.91
CA ASP A 524 -39.69 -20.30 2.31
C ASP A 524 -39.03 -21.65 2.69
N THR A 525 -38.40 -22.31 1.72
CA THR A 525 -37.82 -23.64 1.83
C THR A 525 -36.32 -23.61 1.51
N ALA A 526 -35.51 -24.39 2.22
CA ALA A 526 -34.08 -24.51 1.93
C ALA A 526 -33.85 -25.14 0.55
N GLU A 527 -32.98 -24.53 -0.26
CA GLU A 527 -32.68 -24.97 -1.62
C GLU A 527 -31.34 -24.43 -2.11
N THR A 528 -30.82 -25.05 -3.17
CA THR A 528 -29.70 -24.51 -3.96
C THR A 528 -30.17 -24.32 -5.38
N LEU A 529 -29.96 -23.11 -5.91
CA LEU A 529 -30.38 -22.70 -7.24
C LEU A 529 -29.35 -21.75 -7.85
N ASP A 530 -29.38 -21.64 -9.17
CA ASP A 530 -28.53 -20.69 -9.89
C ASP A 530 -29.35 -19.48 -10.33
N VAL A 531 -28.78 -18.29 -10.18
CA VAL A 531 -29.26 -17.08 -10.84
C VAL A 531 -28.46 -16.85 -12.12
N VAL A 532 -29.15 -16.66 -13.23
CA VAL A 532 -28.53 -16.40 -14.54
C VAL A 532 -28.91 -15.00 -15.01
N ALA A 533 -27.90 -14.23 -15.40
CA ALA A 533 -28.04 -12.95 -16.06
C ALA A 533 -27.71 -13.11 -17.54
N ASN A 534 -28.67 -12.79 -18.42
CA ASN A 534 -28.52 -12.87 -19.86
C ASN A 534 -28.51 -11.46 -20.47
N TYR A 535 -27.56 -11.18 -21.35
CA TYR A 535 -27.53 -9.98 -22.18
C TYR A 535 -27.16 -10.35 -23.62
N LYS A 536 -28.14 -10.28 -24.53
CA LYS A 536 -28.00 -10.79 -25.90
C LYS A 536 -27.51 -12.25 -25.89
N GLU A 537 -26.31 -12.52 -26.41
CA GLU A 537 -25.71 -13.85 -26.51
C GLU A 537 -24.75 -14.17 -25.34
N VAL A 538 -24.47 -13.19 -24.47
CA VAL A 538 -23.55 -13.35 -23.33
C VAL A 538 -24.36 -13.58 -22.07
N ASN A 539 -23.93 -14.54 -21.25
CA ASN A 539 -24.58 -14.83 -19.96
C ASN A 539 -23.56 -15.01 -18.84
N SER A 540 -24.05 -14.96 -17.62
CA SER A 540 -23.31 -15.20 -16.39
C SER A 540 -24.21 -15.89 -15.37
N SER A 541 -23.63 -16.71 -14.50
CA SER A 541 -24.35 -17.45 -13.47
C SER A 541 -23.66 -17.29 -12.12
N ALA A 542 -24.46 -17.27 -11.04
CA ALA A 542 -23.98 -17.34 -9.66
C ALA A 542 -24.87 -18.29 -8.85
N GLN A 543 -24.29 -18.93 -7.84
CA GLN A 543 -25.01 -19.86 -6.97
C GLN A 543 -25.69 -19.12 -5.81
N ILE A 544 -26.91 -19.55 -5.52
CA ILE A 544 -27.69 -19.14 -4.36
C ILE A 544 -27.93 -20.37 -3.48
N VAL A 545 -27.57 -20.26 -2.20
CA VAL A 545 -27.93 -21.23 -1.16
C VAL A 545 -28.96 -20.60 -0.23
N VAL A 546 -30.22 -21.02 -0.35
CA VAL A 546 -31.29 -20.63 0.57
C VAL A 546 -31.26 -21.56 1.77
N VAL A 547 -31.15 -20.99 2.98
CA VAL A 547 -31.14 -21.74 4.24
C VAL A 547 -32.36 -21.38 5.11
N ASP A 548 -32.88 -22.35 5.85
CA ASP A 548 -34.00 -22.19 6.77
C ASP A 548 -33.60 -22.31 8.25
N THR A 549 -32.32 -22.58 8.50
CA THR A 549 -31.70 -22.70 9.82
C THR A 549 -30.38 -21.92 9.87
N VAL A 550 -29.94 -21.59 11.08
CA VAL A 550 -28.67 -20.91 11.34
C VAL A 550 -27.77 -21.78 12.23
N GLY A 551 -26.46 -21.79 11.96
CA GLY A 551 -25.46 -22.51 12.75
C GLY A 551 -24.99 -21.71 13.97
N SER A 552 -24.75 -20.41 13.79
CA SER A 552 -24.41 -19.47 14.87
C SER A 552 -24.90 -18.05 14.59
N LEU A 553 -25.07 -17.27 15.66
CA LEU A 553 -25.41 -15.85 15.63
C LEU A 553 -24.37 -15.05 16.41
N ASP A 554 -24.03 -13.86 15.92
CA ASP A 554 -23.16 -12.91 16.59
C ASP A 554 -23.67 -11.48 16.37
N PHE A 555 -23.44 -10.58 17.32
CA PHE A 555 -23.68 -9.15 17.08
C PHE A 555 -22.56 -8.55 16.22
N VAL A 556 -22.93 -7.60 15.35
CA VAL A 556 -21.93 -6.79 14.62
C VAL A 556 -21.13 -5.94 15.61
N ASP A 557 -21.80 -5.36 16.59
CA ASP A 557 -21.16 -4.70 17.73
C ASP A 557 -20.51 -5.74 18.65
N SER A 558 -19.28 -5.46 19.09
CA SER A 558 -18.53 -6.33 20.00
C SER A 558 -18.27 -5.68 21.35
N GLY A 559 -18.23 -6.50 22.40
CA GLY A 559 -17.97 -6.07 23.78
C GLY A 559 -19.15 -5.38 24.45
N ILE A 560 -18.89 -4.68 25.55
CA ILE A 560 -19.91 -3.96 26.32
C ILE A 560 -20.02 -2.53 25.79
N ALA A 561 -21.20 -2.09 25.34
CA ALA A 561 -21.39 -0.72 24.87
C ALA A 561 -22.00 0.17 25.95
N SER A 562 -21.68 1.46 25.95
CA SER A 562 -22.49 2.45 26.67
C SER A 562 -23.55 3.02 25.74
N LEU A 563 -24.79 3.10 26.20
CA LEU A 563 -25.92 3.64 25.43
C LEU A 563 -26.54 4.84 26.17
N PRO A 564 -26.69 6.01 25.52
CA PRO A 564 -27.39 7.14 26.12
C PRO A 564 -28.87 6.83 26.34
N LEU A 565 -29.42 7.41 27.40
CA LEU A 565 -30.85 7.31 27.68
C LEU A 565 -31.67 7.95 26.55
N ASN A 566 -32.83 7.34 26.26
CA ASN A 566 -33.81 7.77 25.27
C ASN A 566 -33.25 7.96 23.85
N THR A 567 -32.07 7.38 23.56
CA THR A 567 -31.43 7.45 22.25
C THR A 567 -31.53 6.09 21.57
N PRO A 568 -32.29 5.98 20.46
CA PRO A 568 -32.42 4.72 19.73
C PRO A 568 -31.10 4.31 19.08
N LYS A 569 -30.73 3.04 19.20
CA LYS A 569 -29.61 2.42 18.46
C LYS A 569 -30.11 1.18 17.72
N LEU A 570 -29.82 1.09 16.42
CA LEU A 570 -30.04 -0.14 15.66
C LEU A 570 -28.92 -1.14 16.01
N LEU A 571 -29.30 -2.31 16.51
CA LEU A 571 -28.40 -3.44 16.65
C LEU A 571 -28.49 -4.33 15.41
N GLN A 572 -27.35 -4.79 14.92
CA GLN A 572 -27.28 -5.71 13.78
C GLN A 572 -26.69 -7.04 14.23
N VAL A 573 -27.21 -8.12 13.66
CA VAL A 573 -26.78 -9.50 13.90
C VAL A 573 -26.21 -10.08 12.61
N ARG A 574 -25.12 -10.83 12.74
CA ARG A 574 -24.58 -11.71 11.71
C ARG A 574 -25.03 -13.13 12.03
N ALA A 575 -25.43 -13.88 11.02
CA ALA A 575 -25.59 -15.31 11.15
C ALA A 575 -24.61 -16.04 10.23
N TYR A 576 -24.31 -17.26 10.62
CA TYR A 576 -23.46 -18.16 9.88
C TYR A 576 -24.08 -19.55 9.86
N THR A 577 -23.84 -20.29 8.79
CA THR A 577 -24.05 -21.73 8.73
C THR A 577 -23.06 -22.45 9.67
N THR A 578 -23.24 -23.76 9.87
CA THR A 578 -22.39 -24.57 10.74
C THR A 578 -20.92 -24.58 10.31
N ASP A 579 -20.66 -24.50 9.00
CA ASP A 579 -19.33 -24.41 8.40
C ASP A 579 -18.78 -22.97 8.33
N LYS A 580 -19.42 -22.02 9.01
CA LYS A 580 -19.04 -20.59 9.11
C LYS A 580 -19.20 -19.77 7.82
N THR A 581 -20.00 -20.24 6.86
CA THR A 581 -20.41 -19.40 5.72
C THR A 581 -21.37 -18.30 6.19
N PRO A 582 -21.12 -17.01 5.86
CA PRO A 582 -22.02 -15.91 6.22
C PRO A 582 -23.41 -16.07 5.59
N ILE A 583 -24.47 -15.78 6.35
CA ILE A 583 -25.85 -15.82 5.90
C ILE A 583 -26.39 -14.38 5.79
N ILE A 584 -26.94 -14.04 4.64
CA ILE A 584 -27.69 -12.81 4.42
C ILE A 584 -29.07 -12.94 5.07
N LEU A 585 -29.42 -12.04 5.98
CA LEU A 585 -30.74 -11.98 6.63
C LEU A 585 -31.05 -10.56 7.12
N THR A 586 -32.30 -10.34 7.53
CA THR A 586 -32.75 -9.07 8.12
C THR A 586 -33.17 -9.27 9.57
N ASN A 587 -33.20 -8.18 10.34
CA ASN A 587 -33.61 -8.23 11.75
C ASN A 587 -35.04 -8.74 11.97
N LYS A 588 -35.87 -8.81 10.92
CA LYS A 588 -37.26 -9.29 10.98
C LYS A 588 -37.38 -10.76 11.35
N ASP A 589 -36.34 -11.56 11.07
CA ASP A 589 -36.30 -12.99 11.38
C ASP A 589 -35.85 -13.26 12.83
N ILE A 590 -35.49 -12.21 13.58
CA ILE A 590 -34.89 -12.32 14.90
C ILE A 590 -35.93 -12.05 15.97
N ALA A 591 -36.02 -12.96 16.94
CA ALA A 591 -36.73 -12.73 18.19
C ALA A 591 -35.83 -11.94 19.15
N TRP A 592 -36.24 -10.72 19.45
CA TRP A 592 -35.51 -9.80 20.32
C TRP A 592 -36.05 -9.79 21.75
N SER A 593 -35.16 -9.68 22.73
CA SER A 593 -35.52 -9.47 24.13
C SER A 593 -34.44 -8.67 24.86
N VAL A 594 -34.81 -8.04 25.96
CA VAL A 594 -33.89 -7.26 26.81
C VAL A 594 -34.13 -7.56 28.28
N SER A 595 -33.04 -7.66 29.04
CA SER A 595 -33.07 -7.95 30.48
C SER A 595 -32.16 -6.98 31.25
N PRO A 596 -32.63 -6.42 32.39
CA PRO A 596 -34.01 -6.49 32.88
C PRO A 596 -34.97 -5.72 31.95
N ALA A 597 -36.22 -6.14 31.83
CA ALA A 597 -37.18 -5.51 30.88
C ALA A 597 -37.44 -4.01 31.14
N THR A 598 -37.09 -3.51 32.32
CA THR A 598 -37.23 -2.10 32.71
C THR A 598 -36.09 -1.19 32.23
N ILE A 599 -34.95 -1.75 31.79
CA ILE A 599 -33.75 -0.96 31.45
C ILE A 599 -33.85 -0.29 30.08
N ALA A 600 -34.54 -0.92 29.12
CA ALA A 600 -34.67 -0.45 27.75
C ALA A 600 -35.90 -1.06 27.06
N ASN A 601 -36.39 -0.40 26.01
CA ASN A 601 -37.29 -1.01 25.03
C ASN A 601 -36.48 -1.58 23.86
N ILE A 602 -36.94 -2.68 23.25
CA ILE A 602 -36.37 -3.21 22.00
C ILE A 602 -37.47 -3.50 20.98
N SER A 603 -37.31 -3.00 19.76
CA SER A 603 -38.26 -3.22 18.66
C SER A 603 -38.01 -4.55 17.92
N PRO A 604 -38.98 -5.07 17.15
CA PRO A 604 -38.78 -6.22 16.27
C PRO A 604 -37.68 -6.03 15.21
N ASP A 605 -37.37 -4.78 14.85
CA ASP A 605 -36.29 -4.45 13.92
C ASP A 605 -34.93 -4.33 14.63
N GLY A 606 -34.82 -4.69 15.91
CA GLY A 606 -33.57 -4.64 16.67
C GLY A 606 -33.16 -3.23 17.12
N ILE A 607 -34.10 -2.29 17.20
CA ILE A 607 -33.80 -0.94 17.71
C ILE A 607 -33.97 -0.94 19.22
N ILE A 608 -32.86 -0.79 19.95
CA ILE A 608 -32.84 -0.63 21.40
C ILE A 608 -32.96 0.86 21.78
N THR A 609 -33.79 1.17 22.77
CA THR A 609 -33.91 2.51 23.37
C THR A 609 -33.79 2.40 24.89
N PRO A 610 -32.64 2.76 25.48
CA PRO A 610 -32.45 2.72 26.94
C PRO A 610 -33.36 3.70 27.66
N LEU A 611 -33.91 3.31 28.82
CA LEU A 611 -34.90 4.06 29.59
C LEU A 611 -34.37 4.49 30.96
N THR A 612 -33.63 3.62 31.65
CA THR A 612 -33.06 3.87 32.97
C THR A 612 -31.57 3.59 33.00
N THR A 613 -30.85 4.12 33.99
CA THR A 613 -29.42 3.89 34.15
C THR A 613 -29.14 2.50 34.71
N GLY A 614 -28.14 1.80 34.19
CA GLY A 614 -27.74 0.48 34.69
C GLY A 614 -27.24 -0.48 33.60
N GLU A 615 -26.92 -1.70 34.00
CA GLU A 615 -26.47 -2.75 33.07
C GLU A 615 -27.67 -3.50 32.48
N GLY A 616 -27.56 -3.84 31.19
CA GLY A 616 -28.57 -4.61 30.47
C GLY A 616 -27.97 -5.57 29.46
N VAL A 617 -28.77 -6.57 29.08
CA VAL A 617 -28.41 -7.56 28.07
C VAL A 617 -29.53 -7.65 27.03
N VAL A 618 -29.20 -7.41 25.77
CA VAL A 618 -30.07 -7.74 24.64
C VAL A 618 -29.77 -9.17 24.20
N THR A 619 -30.81 -9.96 23.97
CA THR A 619 -30.70 -11.30 23.38
C THR A 619 -31.43 -11.34 22.04
N ALA A 620 -30.71 -11.74 21.00
CA ALA A 620 -31.23 -12.01 19.66
C ALA A 620 -31.31 -13.52 19.45
N ARG A 621 -32.45 -14.05 19.00
CA ARG A 621 -32.66 -15.49 18.81
C ARG A 621 -33.25 -15.81 17.45
N ILE A 622 -32.71 -16.83 16.78
CA ILE A 622 -33.29 -17.48 15.60
C ILE A 622 -33.27 -18.99 15.86
N GLY A 623 -34.44 -19.62 15.90
CA GLY A 623 -34.57 -21.03 16.26
C GLY A 623 -33.99 -21.33 17.66
N ASP A 624 -33.04 -22.26 17.73
CA ASP A 624 -32.34 -22.64 18.96
C ASP A 624 -31.04 -21.85 19.20
N LYS A 625 -30.64 -20.97 18.27
CA LYS A 625 -29.41 -20.17 18.39
C LYS A 625 -29.72 -18.81 18.98
N GLU A 626 -28.83 -18.34 19.86
CA GLU A 626 -28.91 -17.00 20.44
C GLU A 626 -27.55 -16.31 20.46
N ALA A 627 -27.60 -14.98 20.32
CA ALA A 627 -26.48 -14.08 20.57
C ALA A 627 -26.86 -13.09 21.67
N ARG A 628 -25.86 -12.61 22.43
CA ARG A 628 -26.07 -11.65 23.52
C ARG A 628 -25.22 -10.41 23.32
N PHE A 629 -25.80 -9.26 23.60
CA PHE A 629 -25.15 -7.96 23.56
C PHE A 629 -25.31 -7.27 24.91
N ASN A 630 -24.19 -7.06 25.60
CA ASN A 630 -24.16 -6.41 26.90
C ASN A 630 -24.03 -4.90 26.71
N PHE A 631 -24.76 -4.13 27.51
CA PHE A 631 -24.66 -2.68 27.49
C PHE A 631 -24.81 -2.07 28.89
N VAL A 632 -24.34 -0.83 29.01
CA VAL A 632 -24.55 0.04 30.17
C VAL A 632 -25.33 1.25 29.70
N ALA A 633 -26.54 1.42 30.21
CA ALA A 633 -27.39 2.57 29.93
C ALA A 633 -27.02 3.74 30.83
N GLY A 634 -26.90 4.93 30.24
CA GLY A 634 -26.77 6.18 31.01
C GLY A 634 -25.36 6.48 31.55
N LEU A 635 -24.32 5.82 31.06
CA LEU A 635 -22.93 6.11 31.44
C LEU A 635 -22.29 7.12 30.48
N ASN A 636 -22.17 8.39 30.88
CA ASN A 636 -21.61 9.47 30.05
C ASN A 636 -20.07 9.39 29.91
N ASN A 637 -19.37 9.29 31.04
CA ASN A 637 -17.91 9.29 31.09
C ASN A 637 -17.38 8.45 32.26
N LYS A 638 -16.08 8.15 32.20
CA LYS A 638 -15.30 7.61 33.31
C LYS A 638 -14.03 8.44 33.44
N ILE A 639 -13.90 9.17 34.53
CA ILE A 639 -12.64 9.82 34.90
C ILE A 639 -11.59 8.71 35.15
N ILE A 640 -10.52 8.77 34.37
CA ILE A 640 -9.35 7.91 34.45
C ILE A 640 -8.42 8.42 35.56
N ASP A 641 -8.13 9.72 35.55
CA ASP A 641 -7.34 10.38 36.58
C ASP A 641 -7.68 11.87 36.67
N SER A 642 -8.06 12.30 37.87
CA SER A 642 -8.29 13.70 38.24
C SER A 642 -7.11 14.29 39.02
N TYR A 643 -6.01 13.55 39.18
CA TYR A 643 -4.79 13.93 39.89
C TYR A 643 -4.92 14.17 41.41
N GLU A 644 -6.12 13.99 41.98
CA GLU A 644 -6.39 14.20 43.39
C GLU A 644 -5.78 13.10 44.29
N THR A 645 -5.77 11.85 43.82
CA THR A 645 -5.44 10.67 44.65
C THR A 645 -4.05 10.10 44.38
N ASN A 646 -3.45 10.35 43.21
CA ASN A 646 -2.25 9.67 42.72
C ASN A 646 -1.02 10.61 42.63
N GLN A 647 -0.66 11.22 43.76
CA GLN A 647 0.24 12.40 43.78
C GLN A 647 1.71 12.16 43.39
N ASN A 648 2.17 10.92 43.15
CA ASN A 648 3.57 10.58 42.86
C ASN A 648 3.73 9.48 41.77
N GLN A 649 2.85 9.44 40.77
CA GLN A 649 2.79 8.32 39.83
C GLN A 649 3.26 8.62 38.41
N TYR A 650 3.80 9.80 38.12
CA TYR A 650 4.20 10.18 36.76
C TYR A 650 5.70 10.33 36.61
N TYR A 651 6.23 9.90 35.48
CA TYR A 651 7.57 10.23 35.04
C TYR A 651 7.56 10.66 33.57
N ILE A 652 8.57 11.44 33.22
CA ILE A 652 8.80 11.88 31.86
C ILE A 652 9.94 11.05 31.27
N ASP A 653 9.70 10.47 30.08
CA ASP A 653 10.75 9.97 29.20
C ASP A 653 10.60 10.55 27.79
N GLY A 654 11.49 10.20 26.87
CA GLY A 654 11.43 10.65 25.47
C GLY A 654 12.76 11.18 24.95
N TYR A 655 12.68 12.01 23.92
CA TYR A 655 13.83 12.56 23.20
C TYR A 655 14.06 14.05 23.43
N ALA A 656 13.14 14.74 24.11
CA ALA A 656 13.28 16.12 24.57
C ALA A 656 13.32 16.20 26.11
N GLY A 657 13.83 17.30 26.64
CA GLY A 657 13.94 17.52 28.09
C GLY A 657 12.61 17.96 28.70
N GLY A 658 12.36 17.57 29.96
CA GLY A 658 11.18 17.99 30.71
C GLY A 658 10.99 17.22 32.01
N TRP A 659 10.04 17.67 32.84
CA TRP A 659 9.62 16.97 34.05
C TRP A 659 8.16 17.30 34.38
N ALA A 660 7.51 16.42 35.14
CA ALA A 660 6.14 16.59 35.58
C ALA A 660 6.06 16.78 37.10
N GLU A 661 5.13 17.60 37.55
CA GLU A 661 4.84 17.87 38.96
C GLU A 661 3.34 18.16 39.14
N LEU A 662 2.80 17.93 40.33
CA LEU A 662 1.44 18.39 40.62
C LEU A 662 1.41 19.90 40.89
N SER A 663 0.43 20.57 40.30
CA SER A 663 0.18 22.00 40.48
C SER A 663 -1.07 22.23 41.34
N LYS A 664 -0.96 23.19 42.28
CA LYS A 664 -2.10 23.70 43.07
C LYS A 664 -2.63 25.05 42.57
N THR A 665 -1.91 25.68 41.64
CA THR A 665 -2.19 27.06 41.21
C THR A 665 -2.90 27.12 39.87
N GLN A 666 -2.74 26.10 39.03
CA GLN A 666 -3.38 26.00 37.74
C GLN A 666 -4.21 24.72 37.67
N VAL A 667 -5.40 24.75 38.27
CA VAL A 667 -6.29 23.58 38.43
C VAL A 667 -7.59 23.83 37.68
N LYS A 668 -8.15 22.82 37.02
CA LYS A 668 -9.44 22.94 36.35
C LYS A 668 -10.56 22.52 37.30
N ASN A 669 -10.43 21.36 37.93
CA ASN A 669 -11.37 20.80 38.90
C ASN A 669 -10.59 20.20 40.07
N GLY A 670 -11.16 20.23 41.29
CA GLY A 670 -10.46 19.69 42.47
C GLY A 670 -9.38 20.61 43.04
N GLN A 671 -8.29 20.03 43.55
CA GLN A 671 -7.17 20.71 44.19
C GLN A 671 -5.85 20.61 43.41
N TYR A 672 -5.73 19.66 42.48
CA TYR A 672 -4.48 19.37 41.78
C TYR A 672 -4.70 19.21 40.27
N SER A 673 -3.68 19.57 39.49
CA SER A 673 -3.54 19.19 38.09
C SER A 673 -2.12 18.70 37.83
N LEU A 674 -1.88 17.99 36.74
CA LEU A 674 -0.52 17.60 36.33
C LEU A 674 0.11 18.69 35.48
N LYS A 675 1.10 19.40 36.02
CA LYS A 675 1.91 20.35 35.26
C LYS A 675 3.10 19.63 34.63
N VAL A 676 3.29 19.83 33.34
CA VAL A 676 4.44 19.33 32.57
C VAL A 676 5.25 20.51 32.07
N ASN A 677 6.48 20.62 32.58
CA ASN A 677 7.46 21.58 32.09
C ASN A 677 8.23 20.94 30.95
N TYR A 678 8.32 21.62 29.81
CA TYR A 678 8.97 21.11 28.61
C TYR A 678 10.08 22.03 28.11
N ASP A 679 11.12 21.43 27.54
CA ASP A 679 12.21 22.12 26.88
C ASP A 679 12.65 21.36 25.62
N TYR A 680 12.26 21.89 24.46
CA TYR A 680 12.67 21.38 23.15
C TYR A 680 13.94 22.06 22.63
N ALA A 681 14.50 23.05 23.34
CA ALA A 681 15.68 23.77 22.89
C ALA A 681 16.94 22.89 22.84
N ASN A 682 16.99 21.84 23.68
CA ASN A 682 18.12 20.90 23.79
C ASN A 682 17.86 19.54 23.10
N TRP A 683 16.88 19.48 22.20
CA TRP A 683 16.58 18.27 21.43
C TRP A 683 17.63 18.07 20.32
N ASP A 684 18.61 17.18 20.57
CA ASP A 684 19.79 16.94 19.72
C ASP A 684 19.74 15.61 18.93
N ARG A 685 18.72 14.78 19.15
CA ARG A 685 18.60 13.43 18.56
C ARG A 685 18.02 13.44 17.14
N GLY A 686 18.32 12.40 16.35
CA GLY A 686 17.82 12.21 14.97
C GLY A 686 16.31 11.94 14.82
N TYR A 687 15.59 11.70 15.92
CA TYR A 687 14.15 11.39 15.96
C TYR A 687 13.33 12.59 16.42
N ASN A 688 12.01 12.64 16.14
CA ASN A 688 11.10 13.68 16.63
C ASN A 688 11.25 13.91 18.15
N GLY A 689 11.20 15.16 18.60
CA GLY A 689 11.34 15.51 20.00
C GLY A 689 10.08 15.10 20.73
N SER A 690 10.13 14.04 21.53
CA SER A 690 8.99 13.57 22.33
C SER A 690 9.20 13.81 23.82
N ILE A 691 8.11 14.14 24.50
CA ILE A 691 7.99 14.17 25.96
C ILE A 691 6.81 13.28 26.30
N ASN A 692 7.09 12.05 26.73
CA ASN A 692 6.08 11.07 27.07
C ASN A 692 5.77 11.18 28.56
N ILE A 693 4.49 11.34 28.89
CA ILE A 693 3.96 11.37 30.24
C ILE A 693 3.50 9.96 30.59
N ARG A 694 4.32 9.23 31.36
CA ARG A 694 4.07 7.83 31.70
C ARG A 694 3.70 7.64 33.16
N LEU A 695 2.91 6.60 33.41
CA LEU A 695 2.64 6.11 34.76
C LEU A 695 3.75 5.20 35.25
N ASN A 696 4.12 5.37 36.51
CA ASN A 696 4.97 4.44 37.25
C ASN A 696 4.30 3.08 37.36
N ASP A 697 5.09 2.01 37.32
CA ASP A 697 4.56 0.63 37.40
C ASP A 697 3.86 0.28 38.73
N LYS A 698 3.99 1.15 39.74
CA LYS A 698 3.28 1.05 41.03
C LYS A 698 1.90 1.74 41.02
N ALA A 699 1.50 2.36 39.91
CA ALA A 699 0.20 2.99 39.75
C ALA A 699 -0.93 1.96 39.64
N ASP A 700 -2.13 2.32 40.09
CA ASP A 700 -3.33 1.51 39.88
C ASP A 700 -3.76 1.57 38.41
N LYS A 701 -3.15 0.69 37.59
CA LYS A 701 -3.43 0.57 36.15
C LYS A 701 -4.89 0.16 35.87
N GLY A 702 -5.66 -0.28 36.88
CA GLY A 702 -7.07 -0.64 36.72
C GLY A 702 -7.94 0.54 36.29
N ASN A 703 -7.72 1.73 36.86
CA ASN A 703 -8.50 2.94 36.54
C ASN A 703 -8.25 3.47 35.11
N TYR A 704 -7.06 3.18 34.58
CA TYR A 704 -6.65 3.53 33.22
C TYR A 704 -7.22 2.61 32.14
N SER A 705 -7.98 1.58 32.54
CA SER A 705 -8.61 0.63 31.64
C SER A 705 -10.13 0.70 31.69
N THR A 706 -10.79 0.33 30.60
CA THR A 706 -12.24 0.14 30.55
C THR A 706 -12.62 -1.10 29.75
N ASN A 707 -13.59 -1.86 30.28
CA ASN A 707 -14.24 -2.97 29.59
C ASN A 707 -15.52 -2.55 28.86
N ILE A 708 -15.91 -1.28 29.00
CA ILE A 708 -17.01 -0.65 28.26
C ILE A 708 -16.37 0.10 27.11
N ARG A 709 -16.90 -0.05 25.89
CA ARG A 709 -16.37 0.58 24.68
C ARG A 709 -16.48 2.10 24.76
N PRO A 710 -15.36 2.83 24.93
CA PRO A 710 -15.38 4.29 24.94
C PRO A 710 -15.47 4.81 23.50
N GLN A 711 -16.16 5.94 23.31
CA GLN A 711 -16.22 6.62 22.02
C GLN A 711 -15.04 7.58 21.83
N LYS A 712 -14.57 8.22 22.92
CA LYS A 712 -13.45 9.16 22.88
C LYS A 712 -12.56 9.01 24.10
N LEU A 713 -11.30 9.43 23.94
CA LEU A 713 -10.43 9.83 25.05
C LEU A 713 -10.51 11.36 25.16
N GLY A 714 -10.71 11.89 26.36
CA GLY A 714 -10.79 13.32 26.62
C GLY A 714 -9.93 13.76 27.80
N MET A 715 -9.56 15.04 27.84
CA MET A 715 -8.90 15.68 28.97
C MET A 715 -9.01 17.21 28.89
N TRP A 716 -8.89 17.89 30.04
CA TRP A 716 -8.66 19.33 30.08
C TRP A 716 -7.18 19.65 29.97
N VAL A 717 -6.86 20.66 29.16
CA VAL A 717 -5.49 21.10 28.91
C VAL A 717 -5.39 22.61 29.08
N TYR A 718 -4.56 23.05 30.01
CA TYR A 718 -4.15 24.44 30.14
C TYR A 718 -2.97 24.70 29.23
N GLY A 719 -3.22 25.41 28.13
CA GLY A 719 -2.21 25.74 27.14
C GLY A 719 -1.43 27.01 27.51
N ASP A 720 -0.19 27.06 27.05
CA ASP A 720 0.68 28.24 27.11
C ASP A 720 0.84 28.97 25.77
N GLY A 721 0.09 28.54 24.74
CA GLY A 721 0.04 29.16 23.43
C GLY A 721 1.09 28.69 22.43
N GLN A 722 1.98 27.76 22.80
CA GLN A 722 3.11 27.38 21.96
C GLN A 722 3.55 25.91 22.07
N ALA A 723 2.96 25.10 22.95
CA ALA A 723 3.31 23.70 23.11
C ALA A 723 2.94 22.86 21.86
N PRO A 724 3.67 21.76 21.58
CA PRO A 724 3.58 21.07 20.30
C PRO A 724 2.43 20.05 20.25
N TRP A 725 2.45 19.07 19.33
CA TRP A 725 1.36 18.09 19.17
C TRP A 725 1.09 17.31 20.45
N LEU A 726 -0.18 17.21 20.86
CA LEU A 726 -0.62 16.35 21.95
C LEU A 726 -1.23 15.06 21.40
N ARG A 727 -0.71 13.91 21.85
CA ARG A 727 -1.08 12.58 21.36
C ARG A 727 -1.19 11.59 22.51
N ALA A 728 -1.87 10.47 22.29
CA ALA A 728 -1.94 9.39 23.26
C ALA A 728 -1.76 8.01 22.62
N VAL A 729 -1.20 7.08 23.38
CA VAL A 729 -1.09 5.67 23.03
C VAL A 729 -2.06 4.88 23.90
N LEU A 730 -3.01 4.23 23.25
CA LEU A 730 -3.93 3.29 23.86
C LEU A 730 -3.42 1.87 23.68
N LYS A 731 -3.70 0.98 24.62
CA LYS A 731 -3.49 -0.47 24.50
C LYS A 731 -4.83 -1.18 24.50
N ASP A 732 -5.01 -2.08 23.52
CA ASP A 732 -6.18 -2.94 23.45
C ASP A 732 -6.03 -4.21 24.29
N GLY A 733 -7.10 -4.98 24.41
CA GLY A 733 -7.13 -6.23 25.18
C GLY A 733 -6.24 -7.36 24.63
N LEU A 734 -5.70 -7.20 23.42
CA LEU A 734 -4.74 -8.12 22.79
C LEU A 734 -3.29 -7.65 23.01
N GLY A 735 -3.09 -6.50 23.63
CA GLY A 735 -1.78 -5.90 23.88
C GLY A 735 -1.25 -5.05 22.73
N ASN A 736 -2.04 -4.78 21.69
CA ASN A 736 -1.62 -3.91 20.58
C ASN A 736 -1.74 -2.44 20.98
N SER A 737 -0.81 -1.63 20.46
CA SER A 737 -0.78 -0.18 20.68
C SER A 737 -1.51 0.57 19.55
N HIS A 738 -2.35 1.53 19.93
CA HIS A 738 -3.14 2.38 19.04
C HIS A 738 -2.83 3.84 19.32
N LEU A 739 -2.39 4.57 18.29
CA LEU A 739 -1.97 5.97 18.42
C LEU A 739 -3.11 6.91 18.03
N VAL A 740 -3.46 7.83 18.92
CA VAL A 740 -4.52 8.82 18.72
C VAL A 740 -3.98 10.25 18.88
N ASN A 741 -4.53 11.20 18.10
CA ASN A 741 -4.11 12.60 18.09
C ASN A 741 -5.15 13.46 18.82
N LEU A 742 -4.79 14.03 19.98
CA LEU A 742 -5.70 14.85 20.79
C LEU A 742 -5.73 16.31 20.32
N ALA A 743 -4.56 16.88 20.03
CA ALA A 743 -4.46 18.23 19.49
C ALA A 743 -3.28 18.35 18.53
N PRO A 744 -3.48 18.95 17.35
CA PRO A 744 -2.42 19.17 16.38
C PRO A 744 -1.51 20.35 16.74
N HIS A 745 -1.67 21.02 17.87
CA HIS A 745 -0.74 21.93 18.57
C HIS A 745 -1.51 22.40 19.82
N ILE A 746 -0.83 22.86 20.86
CA ILE A 746 -1.43 23.54 22.00
C ILE A 746 -1.12 25.04 21.83
N ASP A 747 -1.81 25.66 20.88
CA ASP A 747 -1.62 27.05 20.44
C ASP A 747 -2.57 28.05 21.14
N TRP A 748 -3.34 27.57 22.11
CA TRP A 748 -4.20 28.40 22.97
C TRP A 748 -3.54 28.69 24.31
N VAL A 749 -3.98 29.80 24.92
CA VAL A 749 -3.67 30.13 26.32
C VAL A 749 -4.92 29.89 27.16
N GLY A 750 -4.79 29.17 28.27
CA GLY A 750 -5.92 28.87 29.14
C GLY A 750 -6.42 27.43 29.05
N TRP A 751 -7.50 27.11 29.77
CA TRP A 751 -8.11 25.78 29.78
C TRP A 751 -8.97 25.53 28.55
N GLN A 752 -8.69 24.45 27.84
CA GLN A 752 -9.51 23.92 26.75
C GLN A 752 -9.69 22.41 26.94
N TYR A 753 -10.91 21.93 26.67
CA TYR A 753 -11.17 20.49 26.64
C TYR A 753 -10.81 19.96 25.27
N VAL A 754 -9.99 18.91 25.22
CA VAL A 754 -9.62 18.23 23.99
C VAL A 754 -10.10 16.79 24.07
N SER A 755 -10.55 16.24 22.94
CA SER A 755 -10.93 14.85 22.86
C SER A 755 -10.68 14.29 21.47
N VAL A 756 -10.46 12.97 21.41
CA VAL A 756 -10.19 12.25 20.16
C VAL A 756 -11.06 10.99 20.09
N PRO A 757 -11.69 10.69 18.94
CA PRO A 757 -12.38 9.43 18.73
C PRO A 757 -11.45 8.23 18.96
N ILE A 758 -11.98 7.20 19.60
CA ILE A 758 -11.34 5.90 19.73
C ILE A 758 -11.91 4.99 18.63
N PRO A 759 -11.07 4.27 17.86
CA PRO A 759 -11.57 3.37 16.82
C PRO A 759 -12.49 2.29 17.40
N SER A 760 -13.63 2.05 16.74
CA SER A 760 -14.68 1.16 17.24
C SER A 760 -14.32 -0.33 17.21
N ASP A 761 -13.26 -0.69 16.50
CA ASP A 761 -12.78 -2.05 16.25
C ASP A 761 -11.68 -2.52 17.19
N ILE A 762 -11.12 -1.62 18.02
CA ILE A 762 -10.09 -2.05 19.00
C ILE A 762 -10.69 -3.01 20.04
N ALA A 763 -9.90 -4.01 20.41
CA ALA A 763 -10.31 -5.03 21.37
C ALA A 763 -10.41 -4.46 22.79
N LEU A 764 -11.44 -4.86 23.53
CA LEU A 764 -11.57 -4.53 24.95
C LEU A 764 -10.74 -5.50 25.82
N PRO A 765 -10.23 -5.08 26.99
CA PRO A 765 -10.31 -3.72 27.53
C PRO A 765 -9.46 -2.71 26.75
N VAL A 766 -9.92 -1.46 26.71
CA VAL A 766 -9.11 -0.33 26.22
C VAL A 766 -8.42 0.30 27.40
N SER A 767 -7.12 0.52 27.31
CA SER A 767 -6.34 1.19 28.35
C SER A 767 -5.54 2.35 27.78
N LEU A 768 -5.44 3.44 28.54
CA LEU A 768 -4.48 4.50 28.25
C LEU A 768 -3.10 4.05 28.75
N ASP A 769 -2.15 3.85 27.83
CA ASP A 769 -0.78 3.48 28.18
C ASP A 769 0.02 4.71 28.62
N TYR A 770 0.04 5.74 27.78
CA TYR A 770 0.61 7.05 28.06
C TYR A 770 0.10 8.09 27.07
N PHE A 771 0.26 9.36 27.42
CA PHE A 771 0.09 10.47 26.49
C PHE A 771 1.38 11.26 26.39
N TYR A 772 1.56 12.02 25.32
CA TYR A 772 2.83 12.67 25.03
C TYR A 772 2.68 13.91 24.18
N MET A 773 3.66 14.80 24.31
CA MET A 773 3.84 15.96 23.44
C MET A 773 4.97 15.70 22.46
N VAL A 774 4.80 16.04 21.18
CA VAL A 774 5.82 15.80 20.14
C VAL A 774 5.99 16.97 19.20
N GLU A 775 7.24 17.41 19.01
CA GLU A 775 7.66 18.38 18.00
C GLU A 775 8.46 17.68 16.90
N THR A 776 8.18 18.01 15.65
CA THR A 776 8.83 17.44 14.47
C THR A 776 9.76 18.42 13.77
N ASP A 777 9.57 19.73 13.99
CA ASP A 777 10.40 20.79 13.45
C ASP A 777 11.57 21.11 14.41
N LYS A 778 12.76 20.67 14.03
CA LYS A 778 14.00 20.93 14.78
C LYS A 778 14.41 22.40 14.83
N GLY A 779 13.85 23.24 13.96
CA GLY A 779 14.09 24.69 13.99
C GLY A 779 13.35 25.41 15.12
N LYS A 780 12.40 24.75 15.80
CA LYS A 780 11.64 25.35 16.89
C LYS A 780 12.32 25.13 18.24
N HIS A 781 12.70 26.23 18.88
CA HIS A 781 13.26 26.24 20.24
C HIS A 781 12.21 26.71 21.25
N ILE A 782 11.23 25.87 21.54
CA ILE A 782 10.12 26.18 22.46
C ILE A 782 10.38 25.59 23.85
N LYS A 783 10.05 26.38 24.88
CA LYS A 783 10.12 25.99 26.29
C LYS A 783 8.96 26.62 27.06
N GLY A 784 8.34 25.87 27.96
CA GLY A 784 7.15 26.34 28.65
C GLY A 784 6.58 25.30 29.59
N SER A 785 5.29 25.45 29.90
CA SER A 785 4.58 24.51 30.76
C SER A 785 3.11 24.47 30.43
N VAL A 786 2.58 23.25 30.31
CA VAL A 786 1.13 22.99 30.18
C VAL A 786 0.63 22.24 31.42
N CYS A 787 -0.65 22.34 31.72
CA CYS A 787 -1.28 21.53 32.77
C CYS A 787 -2.38 20.64 32.19
N PHE A 788 -2.49 19.42 32.71
CA PHE A 788 -3.51 18.44 32.34
C PHE A 788 -4.40 18.16 33.54
N ASP A 789 -5.71 18.04 33.31
CA ASP A 789 -6.69 17.75 34.35
C ASP A 789 -7.83 16.87 33.80
N ASP A 790 -8.48 16.10 34.67
CA ASP A 790 -9.55 15.14 34.38
C ASP A 790 -9.39 14.38 33.06
N ILE A 791 -8.40 13.47 33.00
CA ILE A 791 -8.34 12.52 31.89
C ILE A 791 -9.54 11.59 32.00
N GLU A 792 -10.27 11.37 30.91
CA GLU A 792 -11.47 10.55 30.93
C GLU A 792 -11.68 9.73 29.64
N PHE A 793 -12.34 8.59 29.80
CA PHE A 793 -13.04 7.92 28.71
C PHE A 793 -14.44 8.52 28.57
N VAL A 794 -14.78 8.99 27.38
CA VAL A 794 -16.12 9.49 27.04
C VAL A 794 -16.85 8.43 26.27
N TYR A 795 -18.09 8.15 26.66
CA TYR A 795 -18.89 7.08 26.13
C TYR A 795 -20.01 7.55 25.18
N TYR A 796 -20.49 8.78 25.35
CA TYR A 796 -21.35 9.47 24.38
C TYR A 796 -21.42 10.97 24.66
#